data_AF-A0A938M7G3-F1
#
_entry.id   AF-A0A938M7G3-F1
#
_cell.length_a   1.000
_cell.length_b   1.000
_cell.length_c   1.000
_cell.angle_alpha   90.00
_cell.angle_beta   90.00
_cell.angle_gamma   90.00
#
_symmetry.space_group_name_H-M   'P 1'
#
loop_
_entity.id
_entity.type
_entity.pdbx_description
1 polymer ?
#
loop_
_entity_poly.entity_id
_entity_poly.type
_entity_poly.pdbx_seq_one_letter_code
_entity_poly.pdbx_strand_id
1 'polypeptide(L)'
;MGKPRILAWTVLAFGLVLGGTAMAAGAAAFAPVEVKEHSVVITERQKAYSITMGGTVDMDSATGQFGQGFRTAFQPHISLTIENTGRTPVVNPRIVTNDERRWWSVAEIARDFTSGAADDMEKALLIWYRFGNVTYHDDPLFTTRQAATRTESCEAVRTLNVYGFGMCGNLAESVNCIYRAAGLSAAGGGKEPHVLALNGHVMSEPWVHGGYRFLDVDMHNFVLDRDNETVISSRRLAHDHELGRRDAAYGPPYRPDLIELDISLHGSDDKASEVPSASYRMEMILRPGEKMVYRWDNIGKVASDGSPLDLFGRKQVAIRYFGNSRHVFRPRLGADEYKAAVFSEKDLRAEGGALGGASAEAEVVYHVQLPYVACGGALAGAFALALPADRVALAVSLNGQDWQEVWAQSGPGAPECRVNLDDVWTPIRHAPIYAYYVKVRLASARLGGARLKSLSMETDVMCAPMSLPRLRLGGNRVEYSDETEGPREVSICYRWQETKKPVSPATETPISPASDATVRRTTVDFAWPATPGAQQYHVQVSRYADMRLPYRPIFNVYIKEAQHLAPTGGLFNPDTDYYWRVRVMDRDGVWSRWSRVWRFRWEGPLPPVNVRPEVEGRAVRLWWQPNERGPRPVAYDVYGSDERGFSVHREAYRYFFNPSHLRPEEKDAMMGPRAPNFVARTTDTSML
;
A
#
# COMPACT_ATOMS: atom_id res chain seq x y z
N MET A 1 42.07 -2.07 26.15
CA MET A 1 40.82 -2.84 26.36
C MET A 1 39.74 -1.90 26.84
N GLY A 2 38.81 -1.52 25.96
CA GLY A 2 37.67 -0.66 26.31
C GLY A 2 36.56 -0.94 25.30
N LYS A 3 35.46 -1.56 25.77
CA LYS A 3 34.32 -1.99 24.96
C LYS A 3 33.60 -0.78 24.34
N PRO A 4 33.13 -0.86 23.08
CA PRO A 4 32.22 0.16 22.55
C PRO A 4 30.85 -0.03 23.23
N ARG A 5 30.34 1.04 23.86
CA ARG A 5 28.98 1.09 24.40
C ARG A 5 28.03 1.48 23.27
N ILE A 6 27.17 0.53 22.90
CA ILE A 6 26.03 0.71 21.99
C ILE A 6 25.02 1.63 22.69
N LEU A 7 24.70 2.78 22.08
CA LEU A 7 23.65 3.68 22.52
C LEU A 7 22.29 3.04 22.17
N ALA A 8 21.57 2.54 23.19
CA ALA A 8 20.24 2.00 23.02
C ALA A 8 19.24 3.14 22.77
N TRP A 9 18.69 3.21 21.57
CA TRP A 9 17.55 4.06 21.26
C TRP A 9 16.27 3.36 21.75
N THR A 10 15.50 4.05 22.58
CA THR A 10 14.22 3.57 23.10
C THR A 10 13.19 3.56 21.98
N VAL A 11 13.05 2.41 21.33
CA VAL A 11 11.96 2.10 20.43
C VAL A 11 10.83 1.58 21.29
N LEU A 12 9.67 2.23 21.23
CA LEU A 12 8.44 1.69 21.80
C LEU A 12 8.15 0.35 21.11
N ALA A 13 8.49 -0.74 21.81
CA ALA A 13 8.03 -2.07 21.48
C ALA A 13 6.52 -2.10 21.66
N PHE A 14 5.79 -2.12 20.55
CA PHE A 14 4.34 -2.32 20.56
C PHE A 14 4.04 -3.75 21.03
N GLY A 15 3.42 -3.86 22.20
CA GLY A 15 2.96 -5.11 22.76
C GLY A 15 1.95 -5.80 21.84
N LEU A 16 2.33 -6.97 21.37
CA LEU A 16 1.48 -7.93 20.68
C LEU A 16 0.45 -8.47 21.69
N VAL A 17 -0.83 -8.12 21.55
CA VAL A 17 -1.88 -8.97 22.11
C VAL A 17 -2.05 -10.13 21.13
N LEU A 18 -1.49 -11.27 21.51
CA LEU A 18 -1.57 -12.56 20.82
C LEU A 18 -3.03 -12.90 20.47
N GLY A 19 -3.39 -12.77 19.19
CA GLY A 19 -4.72 -13.04 18.62
C GLY A 19 -5.07 -14.53 18.47
N GLY A 20 -4.48 -15.42 19.27
CA GLY A 20 -4.67 -16.86 19.14
C GLY A 20 -6.11 -17.33 19.46
N THR A 21 -6.82 -16.64 20.35
CA THR A 21 -8.21 -16.98 20.71
C THR A 21 -9.25 -16.20 19.90
N ALA A 22 -8.89 -15.03 19.35
CA ALA A 22 -9.79 -14.18 18.58
C ALA A 22 -9.99 -14.65 17.11
N MET A 23 -8.99 -15.31 16.51
CA MET A 23 -9.09 -15.80 15.12
C MET A 23 -10.09 -16.95 14.96
N ALA A 24 -10.15 -17.89 15.92
CA ALA A 24 -11.10 -19.00 15.89
C ALA A 24 -12.55 -18.54 16.14
N ALA A 25 -12.74 -17.54 17.01
CA ALA A 25 -14.05 -16.92 17.23
C ALA A 25 -14.52 -16.08 16.03
N GLY A 26 -13.59 -15.39 15.35
CA GLY A 26 -13.89 -14.61 14.15
C GLY A 26 -14.36 -15.45 12.97
N ALA A 27 -13.70 -16.59 12.69
CA ALA A 27 -14.10 -17.48 11.58
C ALA A 27 -15.51 -18.06 11.74
N ALA A 28 -15.94 -18.36 12.98
CA ALA A 28 -17.29 -18.85 13.26
C ALA A 28 -18.37 -17.80 12.99
N ALA A 29 -18.07 -16.50 13.17
CA ALA A 29 -19.02 -15.42 12.95
C ALA A 29 -19.44 -15.26 11.48
N PHE A 30 -18.61 -15.74 10.55
CA PHE A 30 -18.88 -15.71 9.11
C PHE A 30 -19.51 -17.01 8.59
N ALA A 31 -19.63 -18.04 9.42
CA ALA A 31 -20.25 -19.31 9.03
C ALA A 31 -21.80 -19.23 9.07
N PRO A 32 -22.50 -19.96 8.19
CA PRO A 32 -21.96 -20.76 7.09
C PRO A 32 -21.47 -19.88 5.93
N VAL A 33 -20.43 -20.37 5.24
CA VAL A 33 -19.94 -19.79 3.99
C VAL A 33 -20.33 -20.68 2.81
N GLU A 34 -20.69 -20.07 1.69
CA GLU A 34 -20.98 -20.77 0.44
C GLU A 34 -19.93 -20.41 -0.61
N VAL A 35 -19.27 -21.42 -1.19
CA VAL A 35 -18.29 -21.22 -2.26
C VAL A 35 -19.01 -21.09 -3.59
N LYS A 36 -18.65 -20.06 -4.36
CA LYS A 36 -19.14 -19.77 -5.70
C LYS A 36 -17.99 -19.78 -6.70
N GLU A 37 -18.35 -20.01 -7.95
CA GLU A 37 -17.42 -20.04 -9.07
C GLU A 37 -18.05 -19.41 -10.31
N HIS A 38 -17.24 -18.71 -11.09
CA HIS A 38 -17.61 -18.21 -12.41
C HIS A 38 -16.44 -18.39 -13.37
N SER A 39 -16.69 -19.08 -14.48
CA SER A 39 -15.68 -19.40 -15.48
C SER A 39 -16.11 -18.95 -16.87
N VAL A 40 -15.18 -18.37 -17.62
CA VAL A 40 -15.42 -17.91 -19.00
C VAL A 40 -14.21 -18.23 -19.87
N VAL A 41 -14.48 -18.65 -21.11
CA VAL A 41 -13.45 -18.80 -22.15
C VAL A 41 -13.45 -17.56 -23.03
N ILE A 42 -12.26 -17.04 -23.31
CA ILE A 42 -12.01 -15.82 -24.08
C ILE A 42 -11.18 -16.17 -25.31
N THR A 43 -11.68 -15.84 -26.49
CA THR A 43 -11.00 -16.03 -27.79
C THR A 43 -10.73 -14.72 -28.53
N GLU A 44 -11.13 -13.61 -27.93
CA GLU A 44 -11.08 -12.25 -28.47
C GLU A 44 -10.13 -11.39 -27.62
N ARG A 45 -9.52 -10.36 -28.23
CA ARG A 45 -8.48 -9.52 -27.58
C ARG A 45 -9.00 -8.78 -26.35
N GLN A 46 -10.28 -8.40 -26.35
CA GLN A 46 -10.93 -7.68 -25.28
C GLN A 46 -12.31 -8.28 -25.05
N LYS A 47 -12.71 -8.50 -23.81
CA LYS A 47 -14.05 -9.00 -23.47
C LYS A 47 -14.50 -8.47 -22.13
N ALA A 48 -15.71 -7.94 -22.07
CA ALA A 48 -16.36 -7.52 -20.84
C ALA A 48 -17.50 -8.47 -20.48
N TYR A 49 -17.66 -8.76 -19.20
CA TYR A 49 -18.75 -9.57 -18.65
C TYR A 49 -19.05 -9.16 -17.22
N SER A 50 -20.11 -9.72 -16.63
CA SER A 50 -20.54 -9.37 -15.27
C SER A 50 -20.57 -10.57 -14.34
N ILE A 51 -20.18 -10.33 -13.09
CA ILE A 51 -20.29 -11.29 -11.99
C ILE A 51 -21.09 -10.64 -10.87
N THR A 52 -22.10 -11.34 -10.35
CA THR A 52 -22.82 -10.91 -9.15
C THR A 52 -22.27 -11.65 -7.94
N MET A 53 -21.69 -10.92 -6.99
CA MET A 53 -21.32 -11.45 -5.68
C MET A 53 -22.49 -11.23 -4.72
N GLY A 54 -23.05 -12.31 -4.20
CA GLY A 54 -24.07 -12.31 -3.15
C GLY A 54 -23.47 -12.16 -1.75
N GLY A 55 -24.19 -12.65 -0.75
CA GLY A 55 -23.81 -12.54 0.66
C GLY A 55 -23.99 -11.13 1.23
N THR A 56 -23.40 -10.90 2.40
CA THR A 56 -23.57 -9.66 3.18
C THR A 56 -22.27 -8.91 3.46
N VAL A 57 -21.11 -9.52 3.19
CA VAL A 57 -19.78 -8.96 3.47
C VAL A 57 -18.85 -9.18 2.27
N ASP A 58 -18.14 -8.13 1.87
CA ASP A 58 -17.01 -8.19 0.93
C ASP A 58 -15.70 -7.76 1.61
N MET A 59 -14.59 -7.77 0.85
CA MET A 59 -13.30 -7.36 1.38
C MET A 59 -13.28 -5.87 1.77
N ASP A 60 -13.98 -4.99 1.06
CA ASP A 60 -13.97 -3.55 1.33
C ASP A 60 -14.68 -3.19 2.65
N SER A 61 -15.71 -3.96 3.01
CA SER A 61 -16.36 -3.88 4.32
C SER A 61 -15.61 -4.65 5.42
N ALA A 62 -14.86 -5.69 5.09
CA ALA A 62 -14.14 -6.51 6.06
C ALA A 62 -12.68 -6.08 6.32
N THR A 63 -12.16 -5.09 5.58
CA THR A 63 -10.78 -4.61 5.73
C THR A 63 -10.74 -3.22 6.36
N GLY A 64 -10.06 -3.10 7.50
CA GLY A 64 -9.69 -1.81 8.09
C GLY A 64 -8.19 -1.54 7.94
N GLN A 65 -7.83 -0.28 7.73
CA GLN A 65 -6.44 0.19 7.82
C GLN A 65 -6.15 0.63 9.26
N PHE A 66 -5.05 0.17 9.81
CA PHE A 66 -4.59 0.54 11.14
C PHE A 66 -3.15 0.98 10.94
N GLY A 67 -2.70 2.11 11.52
CA GLY A 67 -1.47 2.87 11.19
C GLY A 67 -0.12 2.16 10.92
N GLN A 68 -0.05 0.83 10.84
CA GLN A 68 1.05 -0.03 10.44
C GLN A 68 0.58 -1.28 9.61
N GLY A 69 -0.60 -1.28 8.98
CA GLY A 69 -1.08 -2.44 8.21
C GLY A 69 -2.59 -2.53 7.96
N PHE A 70 -3.00 -3.67 7.41
CA PHE A 70 -4.41 -3.99 7.16
C PHE A 70 -4.85 -5.16 8.03
N ARG A 71 -6.09 -5.10 8.52
CA ARG A 71 -6.76 -6.26 9.12
C ARG A 71 -7.99 -6.59 8.30
N THR A 72 -7.97 -7.77 7.69
CA THR A 72 -9.11 -8.31 6.92
C THR A 72 -9.81 -9.36 7.77
N ALA A 73 -11.00 -9.06 8.27
CA ALA A 73 -11.78 -9.95 9.12
C ALA A 73 -12.36 -11.14 8.35
N PHE A 74 -12.70 -10.92 7.07
CA PHE A 74 -13.24 -11.93 6.17
C PHE A 74 -12.64 -11.71 4.78
N GLN A 75 -11.96 -12.73 4.25
CA GLN A 75 -11.45 -12.73 2.89
C GLN A 75 -12.42 -13.51 1.99
N PRO A 76 -13.29 -12.84 1.21
CA PRO A 76 -14.22 -13.53 0.32
C PRO A 76 -13.52 -14.16 -0.90
N HIS A 77 -12.34 -13.67 -1.31
CA HIS A 77 -11.69 -14.14 -2.52
C HIS A 77 -10.84 -15.38 -2.25
N ILE A 78 -11.14 -16.48 -2.94
CA ILE A 78 -10.34 -17.71 -2.88
C ILE A 78 -9.27 -17.67 -3.96
N SER A 79 -9.66 -17.44 -5.21
CA SER A 79 -8.71 -17.33 -6.32
C SER A 79 -9.29 -16.66 -7.56
N LEU A 80 -8.41 -16.02 -8.34
CA LEU A 80 -8.64 -15.66 -9.74
C LEU A 80 -7.58 -16.37 -10.59
N THR A 81 -8.00 -17.26 -11.48
CA THR A 81 -7.10 -17.97 -12.40
C THR A 81 -7.21 -17.39 -13.80
N ILE A 82 -6.06 -17.09 -14.42
CA ILE A 82 -5.91 -16.78 -15.85
C ILE A 82 -5.06 -17.90 -16.46
N GLU A 83 -5.65 -18.73 -17.30
CA GLU A 83 -4.99 -19.91 -17.89
C GLU A 83 -5.01 -19.86 -19.42
N ASN A 84 -3.85 -20.03 -20.05
CA ASN A 84 -3.78 -20.20 -21.50
C ASN A 84 -4.14 -21.65 -21.87
N THR A 85 -5.39 -21.84 -22.30
CA THR A 85 -5.91 -23.13 -22.80
C THR A 85 -5.67 -23.30 -24.30
N GLY A 86 -5.30 -22.24 -25.00
CA GLY A 86 -5.02 -22.23 -26.44
C GLY A 86 -3.66 -22.82 -26.83
N ARG A 87 -3.22 -22.48 -28.05
CA ARG A 87 -1.96 -22.96 -28.65
C ARG A 87 -0.92 -21.86 -28.89
N THR A 88 -1.31 -20.60 -28.77
CA THR A 88 -0.43 -19.44 -28.95
C THR A 88 -0.05 -18.89 -27.58
N PRO A 89 1.20 -18.48 -27.33
CA PRO A 89 1.53 -17.69 -26.15
C PRO A 89 0.67 -16.42 -26.06
N VAL A 90 0.14 -16.13 -24.88
CA VAL A 90 -0.71 -14.97 -24.63
C VAL A 90 0.10 -13.91 -23.93
N VAL A 91 0.22 -12.74 -24.55
CA VAL A 91 1.06 -11.63 -24.08
C VAL A 91 0.23 -10.69 -23.22
N ASN A 92 0.70 -10.44 -22.00
CA ASN A 92 0.12 -9.52 -21.03
C ASN A 92 -1.40 -9.66 -20.82
N PRO A 93 -1.93 -10.87 -20.53
CA PRO A 93 -3.34 -11.00 -20.21
C PRO A 93 -3.65 -10.27 -18.90
N ARG A 94 -4.58 -9.31 -18.95
CA ARG A 94 -5.01 -8.47 -17.83
C ARG A 94 -6.47 -8.71 -17.51
N ILE A 95 -6.78 -8.58 -16.23
CA ILE A 95 -8.15 -8.51 -15.73
C ILE A 95 -8.30 -7.22 -14.94
N VAL A 96 -9.35 -6.47 -15.25
CA VAL A 96 -9.78 -5.29 -14.51
C VAL A 96 -11.18 -5.52 -14.00
N THR A 97 -11.43 -5.18 -12.74
CA THR A 97 -12.75 -5.31 -12.12
C THR A 97 -13.20 -3.94 -11.64
N ASN A 98 -14.40 -3.52 -12.06
CA ASN A 98 -15.01 -2.23 -11.72
C ASN A 98 -14.12 -1.02 -12.07
N ASP A 99 -13.35 -1.12 -13.16
CA ASP A 99 -12.47 -0.07 -13.68
C ASP A 99 -11.36 0.41 -12.72
N GLU A 100 -11.04 -0.38 -11.70
CA GLU A 100 -10.03 -0.08 -10.68
C GLU A 100 -8.77 -0.95 -10.82
N ARG A 101 -7.64 -0.48 -10.26
CA ARG A 101 -6.40 -1.26 -10.05
C ARG A 101 -5.66 -1.64 -11.33
N ARG A 102 -5.59 -0.71 -12.28
CA ARG A 102 -4.77 -0.85 -13.49
C ARG A 102 -3.28 -0.61 -13.17
N TRP A 103 -2.68 -1.41 -12.28
CA TRP A 103 -1.39 -1.07 -11.68
C TRP A 103 -0.18 -1.79 -12.30
N TRP A 104 -0.21 -2.13 -13.58
CA TRP A 104 0.90 -2.84 -14.24
C TRP A 104 2.02 -1.93 -14.77
N SER A 105 1.87 -0.61 -14.67
CA SER A 105 2.91 0.37 -14.98
C SER A 105 2.66 1.67 -14.21
N VAL A 106 3.71 2.48 -13.99
CA VAL A 106 3.58 3.77 -13.29
C VAL A 106 2.62 4.74 -13.99
N ALA A 107 2.56 4.71 -15.33
CA ALA A 107 1.66 5.56 -16.11
C ALA A 107 0.18 5.20 -15.87
N GLU A 108 -0.13 3.91 -15.77
CA GLU A 108 -1.48 3.43 -15.51
C GLU A 108 -1.87 3.66 -14.04
N ILE A 109 -0.92 3.50 -13.09
CA ILE A 109 -1.10 3.90 -11.68
C ILE A 109 -1.43 5.38 -11.59
N ALA A 110 -0.65 6.25 -12.25
CA ALA A 110 -0.90 7.68 -12.24
C ALA A 110 -2.28 8.03 -12.83
N ARG A 111 -2.68 7.39 -13.93
CA ARG A 111 -4.02 7.60 -14.52
C ARG A 111 -5.13 7.16 -13.58
N ASP A 112 -5.00 5.98 -12.96
CA ASP A 112 -5.97 5.49 -11.99
C ASP A 112 -6.03 6.46 -10.80
N PHE A 113 -4.90 6.76 -10.17
CA PHE A 113 -4.83 7.54 -8.94
C PHE A 113 -5.27 9.00 -9.12
N THR A 114 -5.12 9.57 -10.32
CA THR A 114 -5.55 10.95 -10.60
C THR A 114 -6.94 11.04 -11.21
N SER A 115 -7.63 9.92 -11.43
CA SER A 115 -8.98 9.91 -12.00
C SER A 115 -9.95 10.75 -11.17
N GLY A 116 -10.59 11.73 -11.82
CA GLY A 116 -11.52 12.67 -11.20
C GLY A 116 -10.90 13.96 -10.64
N ALA A 117 -9.59 14.17 -10.78
CA ALA A 117 -8.93 15.41 -10.36
C ALA A 117 -9.34 16.61 -11.22
N ALA A 118 -9.70 17.73 -10.59
CA ALA A 118 -9.98 18.99 -11.28
C ALA A 118 -8.71 19.79 -11.65
N ASP A 119 -7.68 19.70 -10.83
CA ASP A 119 -6.42 20.43 -10.99
C ASP A 119 -5.21 19.61 -10.46
N ASP A 120 -4.01 20.19 -10.55
CA ASP A 120 -2.77 19.52 -10.15
C ASP A 120 -2.65 19.30 -8.63
N MET A 121 -3.32 20.10 -7.80
CA MET A 121 -3.34 19.89 -6.34
C MET A 121 -4.27 18.74 -5.98
N GLU A 122 -5.43 18.64 -6.64
CA GLU A 122 -6.29 17.46 -6.53
C GLU A 122 -5.58 16.20 -7.03
N LYS A 123 -4.81 16.25 -8.12
CA LYS A 123 -3.97 15.11 -8.55
C LYS A 123 -3.01 14.68 -7.44
N ALA A 124 -2.28 15.64 -6.86
CA ALA A 124 -1.31 15.36 -5.81
C ALA A 124 -1.97 14.76 -4.55
N LEU A 125 -3.09 15.34 -4.10
CA LEU A 125 -3.86 14.82 -2.97
C LEU A 125 -4.48 13.45 -3.24
N LEU A 126 -4.98 13.19 -4.45
CA LEU A 126 -5.56 11.89 -4.79
C LEU A 126 -4.48 10.81 -4.85
N ILE A 127 -3.29 11.12 -5.37
CA ILE A 127 -2.13 10.23 -5.31
C ILE A 127 -1.77 9.93 -3.85
N TRP A 128 -1.61 10.96 -3.02
CA TRP A 128 -1.34 10.80 -1.58
C TRP A 128 -2.37 9.91 -0.91
N TYR A 129 -3.65 10.22 -1.10
CA TYR A 129 -4.76 9.53 -0.44
C TYR A 129 -4.86 8.07 -0.92
N ARG A 130 -4.85 7.83 -2.23
CA ARG A 130 -5.04 6.47 -2.77
C ARG A 130 -3.83 5.59 -2.53
N PHE A 131 -2.61 6.11 -2.67
CA PHE A 131 -1.39 5.38 -2.35
C PHE A 131 -1.35 5.00 -0.88
N GLY A 132 -1.54 5.96 0.03
CA GLY A 132 -1.56 5.70 1.47
C GLY A 132 -2.62 4.66 1.87
N ASN A 133 -3.82 4.69 1.28
CA ASN A 133 -4.89 3.74 1.62
C ASN A 133 -4.66 2.29 1.12
N VAL A 134 -3.64 2.04 0.31
CA VAL A 134 -3.33 0.70 -0.22
C VAL A 134 -1.93 0.22 0.14
N THR A 135 -1.14 1.06 0.83
CA THR A 135 0.17 0.72 1.39
C THR A 135 0.19 0.84 2.90
N TYR A 136 1.24 0.35 3.55
CA TYR A 136 1.48 0.57 4.97
C TYR A 136 2.96 0.59 5.32
N HIS A 137 3.29 1.17 6.48
CA HIS A 137 4.66 1.21 7.01
C HIS A 137 5.09 -0.17 7.52
N ASP A 138 6.18 -0.71 6.98
CA ASP A 138 6.86 -1.90 7.49
C ASP A 138 8.32 -1.94 7.01
N ASP A 139 9.14 -2.79 7.64
CA ASP A 139 10.53 -2.95 7.22
C ASP A 139 10.62 -3.59 5.83
N PRO A 140 11.42 -3.05 4.89
CA PRO A 140 11.61 -3.67 3.59
C PRO A 140 12.28 -5.04 3.75
N LEU A 141 11.96 -5.97 2.86
CA LEU A 141 12.48 -7.35 2.92
C LEU A 141 13.88 -7.54 2.36
N PHE A 142 14.33 -6.57 1.58
CA PHE A 142 15.63 -6.57 0.94
C PHE A 142 16.37 -5.32 1.43
N THR A 143 17.02 -5.47 2.58
CA THR A 143 17.68 -4.43 3.39
C THR A 143 19.18 -4.33 3.16
N THR A 144 19.82 -5.38 2.62
CA THR A 144 21.26 -5.38 2.37
C THR A 144 21.65 -4.22 1.47
N ARG A 145 22.73 -3.49 1.84
CA ARG A 145 23.27 -2.28 1.18
C ARG A 145 23.74 -2.46 -0.28
N GLN A 146 23.36 -3.55 -0.96
CA GLN A 146 23.64 -3.72 -2.38
C GLN A 146 22.75 -2.75 -3.16
N ALA A 147 23.34 -1.91 -4.01
CA ALA A 147 22.59 -0.89 -4.76
C ALA A 147 21.41 -1.47 -5.59
N ALA A 148 21.48 -2.76 -5.95
CA ALA A 148 20.43 -3.48 -6.67
C ALA A 148 19.14 -3.70 -5.85
N THR A 149 19.21 -3.89 -4.53
CA THR A 149 18.03 -4.18 -3.68
C THR A 149 17.29 -2.92 -3.21
N ARG A 150 17.97 -1.76 -3.13
CA ARG A 150 17.31 -0.47 -2.84
C ARG A 150 16.22 -0.14 -3.86
N THR A 151 16.39 -0.57 -5.11
CA THR A 151 15.43 -0.29 -6.19
C THR A 151 14.15 -1.13 -6.16
N GLU A 152 14.10 -2.20 -5.36
CA GLU A 152 12.95 -3.12 -5.34
C GLU A 152 11.72 -2.51 -4.64
N SER A 153 11.90 -1.87 -3.49
CA SER A 153 10.81 -1.27 -2.70
C SER A 153 10.61 0.22 -2.93
N CYS A 154 11.47 0.86 -3.74
CA CYS A 154 11.33 2.28 -4.10
C CYS A 154 10.61 2.50 -5.44
N GLU A 155 10.29 1.42 -6.18
CA GLU A 155 9.59 1.48 -7.46
C GLU A 155 8.08 1.24 -7.24
N ALA A 156 7.25 2.16 -7.75
CA ALA A 156 5.82 2.21 -7.46
C ALA A 156 5.04 0.96 -7.87
N VAL A 157 5.36 0.36 -9.03
CA VAL A 157 4.67 -0.84 -9.53
C VAL A 157 4.94 -2.03 -8.61
N ARG A 158 6.18 -2.26 -8.20
CA ARG A 158 6.54 -3.33 -7.27
C ARG A 158 6.00 -3.09 -5.87
N THR A 159 6.11 -1.87 -5.36
CA THR A 159 5.53 -1.48 -4.06
C THR A 159 4.04 -1.79 -4.03
N LEU A 160 3.29 -1.46 -5.08
CA LEU A 160 1.85 -1.70 -5.11
C LEU A 160 1.46 -3.15 -5.39
N ASN A 161 2.19 -3.90 -6.21
CA ASN A 161 1.77 -5.24 -6.66
C ASN A 161 2.44 -6.39 -5.90
N VAL A 162 3.70 -6.25 -5.49
CA VAL A 162 4.48 -7.34 -4.88
C VAL A 162 4.41 -7.25 -3.35
N TYR A 163 4.70 -6.07 -2.80
CA TYR A 163 4.91 -5.89 -1.36
C TYR A 163 3.66 -5.37 -0.64
N GLY A 164 3.13 -4.23 -1.07
CA GLY A 164 2.06 -3.51 -0.39
C GLY A 164 2.54 -2.71 0.83
N PHE A 165 3.84 -2.63 1.07
CA PHE A 165 4.45 -1.94 2.21
C PHE A 165 5.85 -1.44 1.88
N GLY A 166 6.37 -0.58 2.75
CA GLY A 166 7.75 -0.12 2.74
C GLY A 166 8.02 0.81 3.92
N MET A 167 9.29 1.16 4.12
CA MET A 167 9.66 2.19 5.09
C MET A 167 9.35 3.59 4.52
N CYS A 168 9.26 4.60 5.38
CA CYS A 168 8.95 5.98 4.99
C CYS A 168 9.72 6.47 3.75
N GLY A 169 11.02 6.22 3.67
CA GLY A 169 11.83 6.54 2.48
C GLY A 169 11.43 5.79 1.22
N ASN A 170 11.12 4.49 1.32
CA ASN A 170 10.69 3.67 0.18
C ASN A 170 9.33 4.13 -0.38
N LEU A 171 8.39 4.45 0.51
CA LEU A 171 7.06 4.92 0.14
C LEU A 171 7.12 6.34 -0.46
N ALA A 172 7.93 7.23 0.13
CA ALA A 172 8.17 8.58 -0.39
C ALA A 172 8.85 8.56 -1.78
N GLU A 173 9.82 7.67 -1.98
CA GLU A 173 10.48 7.48 -3.28
C GLU A 173 9.49 6.92 -4.33
N SER A 174 8.66 5.94 -3.94
CA SER A 174 7.65 5.33 -4.82
C SER A 174 6.61 6.34 -5.29
N VAL A 175 6.06 7.17 -4.38
CA VAL A 175 5.02 8.14 -4.73
C VAL A 175 5.54 9.25 -5.65
N ASN A 176 6.82 9.63 -5.53
CA ASN A 176 7.45 10.60 -6.43
C ASN A 176 7.47 10.12 -7.89
N CYS A 177 7.63 8.81 -8.12
CA CYS A 177 7.50 8.25 -9.48
C CYS A 177 6.09 8.47 -10.06
N ILE A 178 5.06 8.37 -9.22
CA ILE A 178 3.66 8.59 -9.61
C ILE A 178 3.40 10.08 -9.87
N TYR A 179 3.92 11.00 -9.03
CA TYR A 179 3.80 12.44 -9.25
C TYR A 179 4.40 12.88 -10.60
N ARG A 180 5.57 12.33 -10.97
CA ARG A 180 6.18 12.58 -12.29
C ARG A 180 5.31 12.05 -13.42
N ALA A 181 4.85 10.81 -13.32
CA ALA A 181 4.00 10.17 -14.32
C ALA A 181 2.63 10.86 -14.47
N ALA A 182 2.15 11.53 -13.42
CA ALA A 182 0.95 12.37 -13.42
C ALA A 182 1.16 13.76 -14.06
N GLY A 183 2.38 14.08 -14.49
CA GLY A 183 2.73 15.33 -15.17
C GLY A 183 2.98 16.51 -14.25
N LEU A 184 3.11 16.31 -12.93
CA LEU A 184 3.29 17.43 -11.99
C LEU A 184 4.60 18.20 -12.21
N SER A 185 5.70 17.53 -12.58
CA SER A 185 6.95 18.21 -12.92
C SER A 185 6.80 19.12 -14.14
N ALA A 186 6.09 18.65 -15.17
CA ALA A 186 5.87 19.41 -16.41
C ALA A 186 4.99 20.64 -16.14
N ALA A 187 3.89 20.48 -15.39
CA ALA A 187 3.04 21.58 -14.97
C ALA A 187 3.76 22.58 -14.05
N GLY A 188 4.73 22.09 -13.26
CA GLY A 188 5.57 22.86 -12.37
C GLY A 188 6.70 23.65 -13.03
N GLY A 189 6.80 23.67 -14.37
CA GLY A 189 7.89 24.34 -15.09
C GLY A 189 9.22 23.58 -15.01
N GLY A 190 9.17 22.24 -14.94
CA GLY A 190 10.35 21.37 -14.84
C GLY A 190 10.87 21.17 -13.42
N LYS A 191 10.14 21.63 -12.40
CA LYS A 191 10.50 21.38 -11.01
C LYS A 191 10.09 19.98 -10.59
N GLU A 192 11.08 19.16 -10.28
CA GLU A 192 10.86 17.76 -9.89
C GLU A 192 10.30 17.62 -8.46
N PRO A 193 9.43 16.63 -8.20
CA PRO A 193 9.14 16.21 -6.84
C PRO A 193 10.40 15.64 -6.18
N HIS A 194 10.57 15.88 -4.89
CA HIS A 194 11.72 15.41 -4.11
C HIS A 194 11.29 14.63 -2.88
N VAL A 195 12.24 13.93 -2.27
CA VAL A 195 12.08 13.46 -0.89
C VAL A 195 12.81 14.40 0.05
N LEU A 196 12.26 14.60 1.23
CA LEU A 196 12.89 15.32 2.32
C LEU A 196 13.25 14.36 3.44
N ALA A 197 14.55 14.30 3.76
CA ALA A 197 15.03 13.67 4.97
C ALA A 197 14.87 14.64 6.14
N LEU A 198 13.94 14.29 7.04
CA LEU A 198 13.63 14.96 8.29
C LEU A 198 14.43 14.32 9.45
N ASN A 199 14.17 14.73 10.69
CA ASN A 199 14.81 14.16 11.89
C ASN A 199 14.28 12.75 12.24
N GLY A 200 14.73 11.74 11.49
CA GLY A 200 14.34 10.33 11.68
C GLY A 200 13.16 9.88 10.82
N HIS A 201 12.77 10.68 9.83
CA HIS A 201 11.68 10.37 8.90
C HIS A 201 12.00 10.85 7.48
N VAL A 202 11.35 10.26 6.47
CA VAL A 202 11.47 10.69 5.08
C VAL A 202 10.09 10.81 4.48
N MET A 203 9.81 11.94 3.84
CA MET A 203 8.53 12.19 3.17
C MET A 203 8.73 12.76 1.76
N SER A 204 7.65 12.91 0.99
CA SER A 204 7.66 13.49 -0.35
C SER A 204 7.06 14.89 -0.43
N GLU A 205 7.60 15.74 -1.30
CA GLU A 205 6.92 16.98 -1.73
C GLU A 205 6.87 17.10 -3.25
N PRO A 206 5.67 17.12 -3.88
CA PRO A 206 5.52 17.59 -5.24
C PRO A 206 5.50 19.13 -5.31
N TRP A 207 5.92 19.66 -6.46
CA TRP A 207 5.79 21.09 -6.77
C TRP A 207 4.43 21.37 -7.41
N VAL A 208 3.57 22.12 -6.73
CA VAL A 208 2.21 22.44 -7.19
C VAL A 208 1.83 23.86 -6.81
N HIS A 209 1.16 24.58 -7.72
CA HIS A 209 0.75 25.98 -7.51
C HIS A 209 1.89 26.89 -7.03
N GLY A 210 3.05 26.82 -7.68
CA GLY A 210 4.18 27.71 -7.41
C GLY A 210 5.00 27.40 -6.15
N GLY A 211 4.80 26.25 -5.50
CA GLY A 211 5.57 25.85 -4.33
C GLY A 211 5.56 24.35 -4.07
N TYR A 212 6.46 23.89 -3.20
CA TYR A 212 6.45 22.52 -2.69
C TYR A 212 5.33 22.32 -1.68
N ARG A 213 4.72 21.13 -1.70
CA ARG A 213 3.59 20.75 -0.83
C ARG A 213 3.96 19.50 -0.02
N PHE A 214 3.84 19.56 1.29
CA PHE A 214 4.04 18.41 2.16
C PHE A 214 2.86 17.45 2.03
N LEU A 215 3.15 16.26 1.52
CA LEU A 215 2.19 15.16 1.38
C LEU A 215 2.87 13.88 1.86
N ASP A 216 2.64 13.53 3.13
CA ASP A 216 3.23 12.36 3.75
C ASP A 216 2.33 11.14 3.57
N VAL A 217 2.75 10.21 2.71
CA VAL A 217 2.03 8.96 2.48
C VAL A 217 2.24 7.93 3.59
N ASP A 218 3.36 8.00 4.32
CA ASP A 218 3.71 7.04 5.37
C ASP A 218 2.96 7.35 6.66
N MET A 219 2.98 8.63 7.05
CA MET A 219 2.24 9.13 8.21
C MET A 219 0.83 9.59 7.84
N HIS A 220 0.36 9.40 6.59
CA HIS A 220 -0.97 9.82 6.15
C HIS A 220 -1.31 11.26 6.55
N ASN A 221 -0.37 12.18 6.33
CA ASN A 221 -0.47 13.55 6.84
C ASN A 221 -0.28 14.58 5.73
N PHE A 222 -1.01 15.68 5.85
CA PHE A 222 -0.75 16.95 5.21
C PHE A 222 -1.29 18.05 6.11
N VAL A 223 -0.74 19.25 6.00
CA VAL A 223 -1.13 20.38 6.86
C VAL A 223 -1.59 21.55 5.99
N LEU A 224 -2.66 22.21 6.42
CA LEU A 224 -3.17 23.42 5.79
C LEU A 224 -2.64 24.67 6.51
N ASP A 225 -2.42 25.75 5.76
CA ASP A 225 -2.07 27.04 6.34
C ASP A 225 -3.26 27.63 7.12
N ARG A 226 -3.09 28.83 7.68
CA ARG A 226 -4.14 29.55 8.42
C ARG A 226 -5.35 29.92 7.56
N ASP A 227 -5.23 29.89 6.24
CA ASP A 227 -6.34 30.07 5.30
C ASP A 227 -7.27 28.85 5.19
N ASN A 228 -6.92 27.73 5.84
CA ASN A 228 -7.62 26.44 5.76
C ASN A 228 -7.80 25.89 4.32
N GLU A 229 -6.96 26.33 3.38
CA GLU A 229 -7.08 26.00 1.95
C GLU A 229 -5.75 25.53 1.37
N THR A 230 -4.66 26.22 1.69
CA THR A 230 -3.35 25.98 1.09
C THR A 230 -2.61 24.87 1.82
N VAL A 231 -2.24 23.79 1.12
CA VAL A 231 -1.30 22.79 1.66
C VAL A 231 0.09 23.43 1.76
N ILE A 232 0.69 23.37 2.95
CA ILE A 232 1.99 24.00 3.22
C ILE A 232 3.17 23.11 2.81
N SER A 233 4.39 23.66 2.80
CA SER A 233 5.62 22.89 2.70
C SER A 233 6.13 22.45 4.08
N SER A 234 7.05 21.47 4.13
CA SER A 234 7.77 21.11 5.37
C SER A 234 8.48 22.31 5.97
N ARG A 235 9.08 23.15 5.13
CA ARG A 235 9.77 24.36 5.58
C ARG A 235 8.82 25.31 6.32
N ARG A 236 7.59 25.49 5.81
CA ARG A 236 6.56 26.30 6.49
C ARG A 236 6.17 25.67 7.83
N LEU A 237 6.01 24.35 7.88
CA LEU A 237 5.74 23.62 9.12
C LEU A 237 6.89 23.77 10.13
N ALA A 238 8.15 23.62 9.72
CA ALA A 238 9.36 23.80 10.53
C ALA A 238 9.56 25.25 11.04
N HIS A 239 8.84 26.22 10.49
CA HIS A 239 8.80 27.59 10.99
C HIS A 239 7.62 27.85 11.93
N ASP A 240 6.51 27.14 11.75
CA ASP A 240 5.25 27.34 12.46
C ASP A 240 4.62 25.99 12.81
N HIS A 241 5.11 25.40 13.90
CA HIS A 241 4.67 24.10 14.41
C HIS A 241 3.21 24.10 14.88
N GLU A 242 2.61 25.27 15.17
CA GLU A 242 1.17 25.34 15.48
C GLU A 242 0.32 24.80 14.34
N LEU A 243 0.74 24.99 13.08
CA LEU A 243 0.00 24.51 11.92
C LEU A 243 -0.22 23.00 11.99
N GLY A 244 0.79 22.24 12.43
CA GLY A 244 0.69 20.79 12.59
C GLY A 244 -0.24 20.36 13.73
N ARG A 245 -0.34 21.15 14.81
CA ARG A 245 -1.24 20.85 15.95
C ARG A 245 -2.72 20.98 15.60
N ARG A 246 -3.02 21.63 14.47
CA ARG A 246 -4.36 21.71 13.94
C ARG A 246 -4.78 20.40 13.25
N ASP A 247 -3.89 19.44 13.05
CA ASP A 247 -4.16 18.21 12.31
C ASP A 247 -3.72 16.94 13.06
N ALA A 248 -3.88 15.79 12.41
CA ALA A 248 -3.49 14.48 12.95
C ALA A 248 -2.60 13.72 11.97
N ALA A 249 -1.52 13.14 12.48
CA ALA A 249 -0.67 12.22 11.74
C ALA A 249 -1.00 10.76 12.05
N TYR A 250 -0.38 9.85 11.29
CA TYR A 250 -0.46 8.39 11.34
C TYR A 250 -1.80 7.76 10.92
N GLY A 251 -2.64 8.51 10.19
CA GLY A 251 -3.89 8.02 9.61
C GLY A 251 -4.85 7.44 10.65
N PRO A 252 -5.84 6.63 10.26
CA PRO A 252 -6.65 5.88 11.21
C PRO A 252 -5.83 4.74 11.89
N PRO A 253 -5.92 4.55 13.22
CA PRO A 253 -6.80 5.21 14.19
C PRO A 253 -6.32 6.61 14.60
N TYR A 254 -7.22 7.44 15.12
CA TYR A 254 -6.86 8.77 15.64
C TYR A 254 -5.82 8.67 16.77
N ARG A 255 -4.68 9.35 16.60
CA ARG A 255 -3.55 9.37 17.55
C ARG A 255 -3.17 10.80 17.96
N PRO A 256 -4.02 11.50 18.74
CA PRO A 256 -3.71 12.85 19.21
C PRO A 256 -2.43 12.89 20.06
N ASP A 257 -2.07 11.76 20.68
CA ASP A 257 -0.85 11.60 21.47
C ASP A 257 0.45 11.67 20.65
N LEU A 258 0.38 11.52 19.32
CA LEU A 258 1.54 11.55 18.42
C LEU A 258 1.73 12.88 17.68
N ILE A 259 0.82 13.84 17.85
CA ILE A 259 0.87 15.14 17.15
C ILE A 259 2.19 15.87 17.42
N GLU A 260 2.60 16.01 18.68
CA GLU A 260 3.85 16.69 19.02
C GLU A 260 5.08 15.94 18.49
N LEU A 261 5.02 14.61 18.43
CA LEU A 261 6.12 13.80 17.91
C LEU A 261 6.31 14.06 16.41
N ASP A 262 5.24 13.97 15.61
CA ASP A 262 5.23 14.22 14.16
C ASP A 262 5.81 15.60 13.82
N ILE A 263 5.31 16.63 14.48
CA ILE A 263 5.73 18.02 14.26
C ILE A 263 7.22 18.21 14.57
N SER A 264 7.71 17.55 15.61
CA SER A 264 9.10 17.65 16.05
C SER A 264 10.12 17.07 15.05
N LEU A 265 9.66 16.33 14.04
CA LEU A 265 10.52 15.78 12.98
C LEU A 265 10.98 16.87 12.02
N HIS A 266 10.18 17.93 11.82
CA HIS A 266 10.40 18.97 10.82
C HIS A 266 11.36 20.06 11.32
N GLY A 267 12.48 20.26 10.62
CA GLY A 267 13.55 21.18 10.98
C GLY A 267 13.99 22.13 9.86
N SER A 268 14.77 23.17 10.19
CA SER A 268 15.41 24.02 9.16
C SER A 268 16.52 23.31 8.38
N ASP A 269 17.01 22.20 8.92
CA ASP A 269 18.10 21.37 8.43
C ASP A 269 17.63 20.18 7.59
N ASP A 270 16.32 20.07 7.32
CA ASP A 270 15.75 19.10 6.38
C ASP A 270 16.49 19.13 5.04
N LYS A 271 16.82 17.94 4.50
CA LYS A 271 17.59 17.82 3.26
C LYS A 271 16.77 17.21 2.15
N ALA A 272 16.66 17.95 1.04
CA ALA A 272 16.05 17.45 -0.17
C ALA A 272 17.02 16.56 -0.94
N SER A 273 16.51 15.47 -1.50
CA SER A 273 17.20 14.69 -2.51
C SER A 273 16.26 14.31 -3.65
N GLU A 274 16.80 14.28 -4.85
CA GLU A 274 16.10 13.75 -6.01
C GLU A 274 16.07 12.22 -5.96
N VAL A 275 14.94 11.67 -6.41
CA VAL A 275 14.73 10.22 -6.48
C VAL A 275 14.90 9.76 -7.92
N PRO A 276 15.74 8.76 -8.21
CA PRO A 276 15.80 8.15 -9.53
C PRO A 276 14.44 7.58 -9.94
N SER A 277 14.06 7.72 -11.21
CA SER A 277 12.87 7.04 -11.73
C SER A 277 13.25 5.65 -12.23
N ALA A 278 12.52 4.63 -11.77
CA ALA A 278 12.60 3.28 -12.32
C ALA A 278 11.34 2.97 -13.15
N SER A 279 11.50 2.21 -14.24
CA SER A 279 10.45 1.91 -15.22
C SER A 279 10.09 0.42 -15.22
N TYR A 280 9.59 -0.09 -14.09
CA TYR A 280 9.13 -1.48 -14.03
C TYR A 280 7.73 -1.63 -14.66
N ARG A 281 7.46 -2.80 -15.22
CA ARG A 281 6.15 -3.20 -15.75
C ARG A 281 5.86 -4.64 -15.31
N MET A 282 4.61 -4.94 -14.96
CA MET A 282 4.18 -6.28 -14.56
C MET A 282 4.04 -7.22 -15.79
N GLU A 283 5.07 -7.36 -16.61
CA GLU A 283 5.01 -8.09 -17.89
C GLU A 283 4.89 -9.61 -17.68
N MET A 284 3.97 -10.23 -18.41
CA MET A 284 3.66 -11.65 -18.27
C MET A 284 3.31 -12.24 -19.62
N ILE A 285 3.92 -13.37 -19.96
CA ILE A 285 3.54 -14.20 -21.10
C ILE A 285 3.06 -15.53 -20.53
N LEU A 286 1.83 -15.94 -20.88
CA LEU A 286 1.34 -17.28 -20.56
C LEU A 286 1.47 -18.15 -21.81
N ARG A 287 2.41 -19.09 -21.82
CA ARG A 287 2.54 -20.12 -22.86
C ARG A 287 1.40 -21.15 -22.76
N PRO A 288 1.16 -21.97 -23.79
CA PRO A 288 0.16 -23.04 -23.71
C PRO A 288 0.37 -23.93 -22.48
N GLY A 289 -0.67 -24.05 -21.64
CA GLY A 289 -0.59 -24.79 -20.37
C GLY A 289 0.01 -24.03 -19.19
N GLU A 290 0.30 -22.73 -19.36
CA GLU A 290 0.65 -21.82 -18.26
C GLU A 290 -0.57 -21.11 -17.69
N LYS A 291 -0.49 -20.82 -16.40
CA LYS A 291 -1.46 -19.99 -15.72
C LYS A 291 -0.89 -19.20 -14.56
N MET A 292 -1.53 -18.06 -14.33
CA MET A 292 -1.40 -17.29 -13.11
C MET A 292 -2.63 -17.50 -12.24
N VAL A 293 -2.41 -17.85 -10.98
CA VAL A 293 -3.45 -18.02 -9.96
C VAL A 293 -3.24 -16.96 -8.90
N TYR A 294 -4.02 -15.88 -8.97
CA TYR A 294 -4.07 -14.85 -7.95
C TYR A 294 -4.79 -15.36 -6.71
N ARG A 295 -4.17 -15.17 -5.55
CA ARG A 295 -4.70 -15.54 -4.23
C ARG A 295 -4.45 -14.42 -3.24
N TRP A 296 -5.38 -14.23 -2.33
CA TRP A 296 -5.33 -13.19 -1.31
C TRP A 296 -4.82 -13.70 0.04
N ASP A 297 -4.79 -15.01 0.23
CA ASP A 297 -4.36 -15.59 1.49
C ASP A 297 -2.84 -15.60 1.62
N ASN A 298 -2.41 -15.63 2.87
CA ASN A 298 -1.02 -15.72 3.25
C ASN A 298 -0.74 -17.16 3.68
N ILE A 299 0.11 -17.86 2.93
CA ILE A 299 0.50 -19.25 3.25
C ILE A 299 1.84 -19.31 4.00
N GLY A 300 2.36 -18.18 4.46
CA GLY A 300 3.59 -18.07 5.24
C GLY A 300 4.88 -18.12 4.43
N LYS A 301 4.81 -18.02 3.10
CA LYS A 301 6.00 -18.02 2.23
C LYS A 301 6.46 -16.60 1.92
N VAL A 302 7.73 -16.30 2.20
CA VAL A 302 8.33 -14.98 2.05
C VAL A 302 9.64 -15.09 1.29
N ALA A 303 9.91 -14.12 0.43
CA ALA A 303 11.22 -13.86 -0.13
C ALA A 303 11.84 -12.65 0.58
N SER A 304 13.06 -12.79 1.09
CA SER A 304 13.79 -11.72 1.76
C SER A 304 15.29 -11.98 1.69
N ASP A 305 16.11 -11.02 2.13
CA ASP A 305 17.56 -11.21 2.25
C ASP A 305 17.98 -11.99 3.52
N GLY A 306 17.03 -12.32 4.39
CA GLY A 306 17.24 -13.18 5.55
C GLY A 306 17.90 -12.50 6.71
N SER A 307 17.98 -11.17 6.67
CA SER A 307 18.44 -10.41 7.80
C SER A 307 17.51 -10.67 8.98
N PRO A 308 18.01 -11.23 10.10
CA PRO A 308 17.20 -11.35 11.32
C PRO A 308 16.95 -9.97 11.94
N LEU A 309 17.60 -8.93 11.42
CA LEU A 309 17.55 -7.56 11.89
C LEU A 309 17.04 -6.62 10.79
N ASP A 310 16.28 -5.60 11.19
CA ASP A 310 15.90 -4.49 10.33
C ASP A 310 17.10 -3.58 10.00
N LEU A 311 16.84 -2.50 9.25
CA LEU A 311 17.83 -1.48 8.87
C LEU A 311 18.49 -0.79 10.08
N PHE A 312 17.93 -0.92 11.27
CA PHE A 312 18.40 -0.33 12.52
C PHE A 312 19.00 -1.36 13.49
N GLY A 313 19.20 -2.60 13.07
CA GLY A 313 19.79 -3.66 13.90
C GLY A 313 18.84 -4.24 14.94
N ARG A 314 17.52 -4.04 14.80
CA ARG A 314 16.47 -4.58 15.69
C ARG A 314 15.89 -5.84 15.08
N LYS A 315 15.42 -6.80 15.87
CA LYS A 315 14.85 -8.05 15.34
C LYS A 315 13.69 -7.74 14.38
N GLN A 316 13.79 -8.16 13.12
CA GLN A 316 12.73 -7.99 12.15
C GLN A 316 11.47 -8.72 12.67
N VAL A 317 10.37 -7.99 12.77
CA VAL A 317 9.07 -8.55 13.17
C VAL A 317 8.43 -9.16 11.92
N ALA A 318 7.60 -10.20 12.09
CA ALA A 318 6.89 -10.80 10.97
C ALA A 318 6.09 -9.74 10.20
N ILE A 319 6.22 -9.73 8.87
CA ILE A 319 5.46 -8.87 7.97
C ILE A 319 3.97 -9.06 8.24
N ARG A 320 3.25 -7.95 8.36
CA ARG A 320 1.87 -7.99 8.86
C ARG A 320 0.84 -8.40 7.82
N TYR A 321 0.97 -7.92 6.57
CA TYR A 321 -0.05 -8.10 5.55
C TYR A 321 0.53 -8.27 4.13
N PHE A 322 0.65 -9.51 3.70
CA PHE A 322 1.00 -9.90 2.32
C PHE A 322 0.23 -11.15 1.92
N GLY A 323 0.18 -11.46 0.63
CA GLY A 323 -0.42 -12.67 0.08
C GLY A 323 0.55 -13.50 -0.75
N ASN A 324 0.15 -14.74 -1.04
CA ASN A 324 0.93 -15.67 -1.85
C ASN A 324 0.10 -16.18 -3.04
N SER A 325 0.35 -15.59 -4.21
CA SER A 325 -0.18 -16.08 -5.48
C SER A 325 0.69 -17.19 -6.05
N ARG A 326 0.26 -17.80 -7.17
CA ARG A 326 0.99 -18.91 -7.77
C ARG A 326 1.03 -18.83 -9.29
N HIS A 327 2.22 -18.97 -9.85
CA HIS A 327 2.41 -19.29 -11.26
C HIS A 327 2.51 -20.81 -11.44
N VAL A 328 1.88 -21.36 -12.48
CA VAL A 328 1.94 -22.79 -12.79
C VAL A 328 2.21 -22.98 -14.27
N PHE A 329 3.24 -23.75 -14.60
CA PHE A 329 3.54 -24.15 -15.97
C PHE A 329 3.52 -25.67 -16.12
N ARG A 330 2.65 -26.16 -17.02
CA ARG A 330 2.60 -27.56 -17.44
C ARG A 330 2.85 -27.63 -18.95
N PRO A 331 4.11 -27.80 -19.39
CA PRO A 331 4.41 -27.84 -20.82
C PRO A 331 3.71 -29.02 -21.48
N ARG A 332 3.13 -28.78 -22.66
CA ARG A 332 2.57 -29.84 -23.51
C ARG A 332 3.70 -30.62 -24.15
N LEU A 333 3.64 -31.94 -24.10
CA LEU A 333 4.73 -32.82 -24.54
C LEU A 333 4.46 -33.49 -25.91
N GLY A 334 3.39 -33.07 -26.60
CA GLY A 334 3.05 -33.55 -27.94
C GLY A 334 4.03 -33.04 -29.00
N ALA A 335 4.16 -33.80 -30.10
CA ALA A 335 5.18 -33.56 -31.13
C ALA A 335 5.14 -32.17 -31.76
N ASP A 336 3.94 -31.63 -31.98
CA ASP A 336 3.76 -30.30 -32.58
C ASP A 336 3.68 -29.16 -31.55
N GLU A 337 3.61 -29.49 -30.24
CA GLU A 337 3.32 -28.49 -29.20
C GLU A 337 4.53 -28.20 -28.29
N TYR A 338 5.39 -29.18 -28.04
CA TYR A 338 6.42 -29.03 -27.01
C TYR A 338 7.45 -27.95 -27.35
N LYS A 339 7.78 -27.77 -28.63
CA LYS A 339 8.78 -26.80 -29.08
C LYS A 339 8.43 -25.36 -28.74
N ALA A 340 7.15 -25.02 -28.63
CA ALA A 340 6.70 -23.67 -28.28
C ALA A 340 7.09 -23.27 -26.83
N ALA A 341 7.38 -24.26 -25.98
CA ALA A 341 7.69 -24.08 -24.57
C ALA A 341 9.19 -24.13 -24.24
N VAL A 342 9.99 -24.76 -25.11
CA VAL A 342 11.38 -25.12 -24.85
C VAL A 342 12.30 -23.92 -25.00
N PHE A 343 13.17 -23.72 -24.00
CA PHE A 343 14.25 -22.75 -24.07
C PHE A 343 15.45 -23.32 -24.83
N SER A 344 15.86 -24.54 -24.52
CA SER A 344 16.85 -25.29 -25.30
C SER A 344 16.62 -26.80 -25.18
N GLU A 345 17.03 -27.55 -26.21
CA GLU A 345 16.94 -29.02 -26.23
C GLU A 345 18.20 -29.64 -26.82
N LYS A 346 18.44 -30.90 -26.45
CA LYS A 346 19.46 -31.77 -27.03
C LYS A 346 18.91 -33.19 -27.15
N ASP A 347 19.04 -33.78 -28.34
CA ASP A 347 18.74 -35.19 -28.61
C ASP A 347 17.38 -35.68 -28.09
N LEU A 348 16.30 -34.96 -28.39
CA LEU A 348 14.93 -35.33 -27.98
C LEU A 348 14.08 -35.82 -29.15
N ARG A 349 13.09 -36.65 -28.84
CA ARG A 349 12.02 -37.03 -29.74
C ARG A 349 10.69 -37.07 -29.02
N ALA A 350 9.71 -36.34 -29.52
CA ALA A 350 8.35 -36.39 -29.02
C ALA A 350 7.56 -37.53 -29.69
N GLU A 351 6.91 -38.38 -28.88
CA GLU A 351 6.07 -39.47 -29.37
C GLU A 351 5.04 -39.90 -28.31
N GLY A 352 3.77 -40.07 -28.72
CA GLY A 352 2.70 -40.55 -27.86
C GLY A 352 2.44 -39.67 -26.63
N GLY A 353 2.49 -38.35 -26.81
CA GLY A 353 2.27 -37.36 -25.75
C GLY A 353 3.39 -37.29 -24.70
N ALA A 354 4.60 -37.76 -25.02
CA ALA A 354 5.75 -37.78 -24.14
C ALA A 354 7.02 -37.38 -24.89
N LEU A 355 8.00 -36.82 -24.17
CA LEU A 355 9.34 -36.57 -24.72
C LEU A 355 10.26 -37.73 -24.35
N GLY A 356 10.89 -38.36 -25.33
CA GLY A 356 11.89 -39.41 -25.14
C GLY A 356 13.30 -38.92 -25.48
N GLY A 357 14.29 -39.40 -24.74
CA GLY A 357 15.69 -39.17 -25.08
C GLY A 357 16.15 -40.01 -26.26
N ALA A 358 16.92 -39.40 -27.17
CA ALA A 358 17.53 -40.05 -28.32
C ALA A 358 19.01 -40.42 -28.09
N SER A 359 19.61 -39.95 -26.99
CA SER A 359 20.99 -40.25 -26.60
C SER A 359 21.15 -40.31 -25.07
N ALA A 360 22.34 -40.69 -24.62
CA ALA A 360 22.73 -40.61 -23.21
C ALA A 360 22.81 -39.17 -22.68
N GLU A 361 22.87 -38.18 -23.56
CA GLU A 361 23.03 -36.76 -23.23
C GLU A 361 21.75 -35.95 -23.47
N ALA A 362 20.62 -36.63 -23.70
CA ALA A 362 19.37 -35.98 -24.04
C ALA A 362 18.86 -35.10 -22.90
N GLU A 363 18.52 -33.85 -23.20
CA GLU A 363 17.99 -32.90 -22.22
C GLU A 363 17.03 -31.88 -22.84
N VAL A 364 16.10 -31.38 -22.01
CA VAL A 364 15.25 -30.23 -22.30
C VAL A 364 15.39 -29.20 -21.19
N VAL A 365 15.44 -27.93 -21.56
CA VAL A 365 15.47 -26.80 -20.63
C VAL A 365 14.25 -25.91 -20.85
N TYR A 366 13.63 -25.51 -19.75
CA TYR A 366 12.55 -24.53 -19.71
C TYR A 366 13.05 -23.29 -18.96
N HIS A 367 12.69 -22.11 -19.46
CA HIS A 367 12.88 -20.83 -18.79
C HIS A 367 11.53 -20.35 -18.26
N VAL A 368 11.46 -19.97 -16.98
CA VAL A 368 10.27 -19.41 -16.32
C VAL A 368 10.61 -17.97 -15.93
N GLN A 369 9.80 -17.03 -16.42
CA GLN A 369 9.91 -15.61 -16.11
C GLN A 369 8.64 -15.14 -15.40
N LEU A 370 8.79 -14.35 -14.35
CA LEU A 370 7.72 -14.00 -13.41
C LEU A 370 7.60 -12.48 -13.28
N PRO A 371 6.37 -11.93 -13.25
CA PRO A 371 6.14 -10.52 -12.92
C PRO A 371 6.15 -10.25 -11.40
N TYR A 372 6.25 -11.30 -10.58
CA TYR A 372 6.28 -11.23 -9.12
C TYR A 372 7.52 -11.97 -8.60
N VAL A 373 7.96 -11.61 -7.39
CA VAL A 373 9.10 -12.27 -6.73
C VAL A 373 8.70 -13.68 -6.29
N ALA A 374 9.49 -14.67 -6.71
CA ALA A 374 9.33 -16.06 -6.25
C ALA A 374 9.71 -16.19 -4.77
N CYS A 375 8.87 -16.88 -4.01
CA CYS A 375 9.04 -17.14 -2.58
C CYS A 375 8.96 -18.63 -2.21
N GLY A 376 8.99 -19.50 -3.23
CA GLY A 376 8.94 -20.93 -3.05
C GLY A 376 8.31 -21.64 -4.26
N GLY A 377 8.08 -22.94 -4.13
CA GLY A 377 7.42 -23.70 -5.17
C GLY A 377 7.72 -25.19 -5.14
N ALA A 378 7.32 -25.88 -6.21
CA ALA A 378 7.61 -27.30 -6.39
C ALA A 378 7.76 -27.66 -7.87
N LEU A 379 8.59 -28.67 -8.14
CA LEU A 379 8.61 -29.39 -9.41
C LEU A 379 7.92 -30.74 -9.20
N ALA A 380 7.08 -31.14 -10.14
CA ALA A 380 6.57 -32.49 -10.19
C ALA A 380 6.75 -33.08 -11.59
N GLY A 381 7.18 -34.34 -11.66
CA GLY A 381 7.44 -35.02 -12.92
C GLY A 381 7.08 -36.49 -12.86
N ALA A 382 6.53 -37.00 -13.96
CA ALA A 382 6.30 -38.44 -14.16
C ALA A 382 7.12 -38.91 -15.36
N PHE A 383 7.76 -40.07 -15.23
CA PHE A 383 8.71 -40.57 -16.20
C PHE A 383 8.45 -42.04 -16.54
N ALA A 384 9.08 -42.53 -17.61
CA ALA A 384 9.17 -43.95 -17.92
C ALA A 384 10.61 -44.28 -18.36
N LEU A 385 11.18 -45.33 -17.76
CA LEU A 385 12.53 -45.83 -18.01
C LEU A 385 12.42 -47.28 -18.50
N ALA A 386 13.06 -47.61 -19.61
CA ALA A 386 12.93 -48.93 -20.24
C ALA A 386 14.04 -49.90 -19.86
N LEU A 387 15.26 -49.41 -19.61
CA LEU A 387 16.46 -50.21 -19.41
C LEU A 387 17.19 -49.87 -18.11
N PRO A 388 17.98 -50.80 -17.55
CA PRO A 388 18.83 -50.56 -16.38
C PRO A 388 19.79 -49.35 -16.52
N ALA A 389 20.24 -49.08 -17.75
CA ALA A 389 21.17 -48.00 -18.05
C ALA A 389 20.48 -46.64 -18.34
N ASP A 390 19.14 -46.59 -18.38
CA ASP A 390 18.42 -45.34 -18.55
C ASP A 390 18.43 -44.53 -17.22
N ARG A 391 18.53 -43.21 -17.33
CA ARG A 391 18.51 -42.28 -16.19
C ARG A 391 17.68 -41.04 -16.51
N VAL A 392 16.90 -40.58 -15.54
CA VAL A 392 16.25 -39.27 -15.55
C VAL A 392 16.75 -38.40 -14.40
N ALA A 393 16.81 -37.09 -14.63
CA ALA A 393 17.12 -36.13 -13.58
C ALA A 393 16.45 -34.78 -13.81
N LEU A 394 16.18 -34.08 -12.71
CA LEU A 394 15.73 -32.69 -12.68
C LEU A 394 16.84 -31.83 -12.07
N ALA A 395 17.14 -30.72 -12.73
CA ALA A 395 18.04 -29.71 -12.22
C ALA A 395 17.43 -28.31 -12.37
N VAL A 396 17.80 -27.39 -11.49
CA VAL A 396 17.37 -25.99 -11.53
C VAL A 396 18.56 -25.04 -11.58
N SER A 397 18.34 -23.85 -12.11
CA SER A 397 19.34 -22.79 -12.16
C SER A 397 18.67 -21.41 -12.07
N LEU A 398 19.32 -20.44 -11.43
CA LEU A 398 18.87 -19.05 -11.41
C LEU A 398 19.46 -18.20 -12.55
N ASN A 399 20.54 -18.67 -13.19
CA ASN A 399 21.25 -17.94 -14.25
C ASN A 399 21.41 -18.75 -15.55
N GLY A 400 20.93 -19.99 -15.59
CA GLY A 400 21.04 -20.89 -16.74
C GLY A 400 22.42 -21.54 -16.91
N GLN A 401 23.38 -21.22 -16.03
CA GLN A 401 24.76 -21.72 -16.08
C GLN A 401 25.09 -22.62 -14.89
N ASP A 402 24.74 -22.18 -13.68
CA ASP A 402 24.98 -22.93 -12.44
C ASP A 402 23.80 -23.85 -12.17
N TRP A 403 23.99 -25.15 -12.41
CA TRP A 403 22.94 -26.16 -12.32
C TRP A 403 23.05 -26.96 -11.04
N GLN A 404 21.97 -26.95 -10.25
CA GLN A 404 21.79 -27.83 -9.10
C GLN A 404 20.87 -28.98 -9.48
N GLU A 405 21.38 -30.21 -9.46
CA GLU A 405 20.52 -31.40 -9.58
C GLU A 405 19.73 -31.57 -8.27
N VAL A 406 18.41 -31.61 -8.39
CA VAL A 406 17.49 -31.65 -7.24
C VAL A 406 16.80 -33.00 -7.10
N TRP A 407 16.81 -33.82 -8.15
CA TRP A 407 16.27 -35.18 -8.14
C TRP A 407 16.82 -36.00 -9.31
N ALA A 408 17.00 -37.31 -9.12
CA ALA A 408 17.34 -38.24 -10.18
C ALA A 408 16.88 -39.67 -9.86
N GLN A 409 16.68 -40.47 -10.91
CA GLN A 409 16.38 -41.89 -10.82
C GLN A 409 17.02 -42.64 -12.00
N SER A 410 17.50 -43.86 -11.73
CA SER A 410 17.99 -44.79 -12.76
C SER A 410 17.26 -46.13 -12.69
N GLY A 411 17.34 -46.88 -13.79
CA GLY A 411 16.79 -48.24 -13.89
C GLY A 411 15.33 -48.28 -14.37
N PRO A 412 14.84 -49.45 -14.84
CA PRO A 412 13.53 -49.55 -15.47
C PRO A 412 12.41 -49.26 -14.47
N GLY A 413 11.33 -48.64 -14.95
CA GLY A 413 10.16 -48.32 -14.13
C GLY A 413 9.43 -47.07 -14.59
N ALA A 414 8.47 -46.63 -13.77
CA ALA A 414 7.70 -45.41 -13.99
C ALA A 414 7.84 -44.48 -12.78
N PRO A 415 9.03 -43.88 -12.54
CA PRO A 415 9.21 -43.07 -11.36
C PRO A 415 8.44 -41.76 -11.48
N GLU A 416 7.92 -41.32 -10.33
CA GLU A 416 7.32 -40.01 -10.14
C GLU A 416 8.10 -39.26 -9.07
N CYS A 417 8.13 -37.94 -9.17
CA CYS A 417 8.78 -37.09 -8.18
C CYS A 417 7.95 -35.84 -7.90
N ARG A 418 8.08 -35.34 -6.67
CA ARG A 418 7.70 -33.99 -6.28
C ARG A 418 8.83 -33.40 -5.43
N VAL A 419 9.52 -32.42 -5.99
CA VAL A 419 10.65 -31.73 -5.38
C VAL A 419 10.16 -30.40 -4.82
N ASN A 420 10.38 -30.14 -3.53
CA ASN A 420 10.16 -28.82 -2.93
C ASN A 420 11.32 -27.88 -3.30
N LEU A 421 11.00 -26.70 -3.82
CA LEU A 421 12.01 -25.70 -4.20
C LEU A 421 12.33 -24.70 -3.09
N ASP A 422 11.53 -24.69 -2.01
CA ASP A 422 11.72 -23.77 -0.88
C ASP A 422 13.12 -23.93 -0.26
N ASP A 423 13.59 -25.17 -0.10
CA ASP A 423 14.91 -25.50 0.47
C ASP A 423 16.05 -25.34 -0.54
N VAL A 424 15.72 -25.37 -1.84
CA VAL A 424 16.71 -25.30 -2.93
C VAL A 424 17.14 -23.86 -3.17
N TRP A 425 16.18 -22.96 -3.28
CA TRP A 425 16.45 -21.55 -3.55
C TRP A 425 16.69 -20.74 -2.30
N THR A 426 16.36 -21.27 -1.11
CA THR A 426 16.35 -20.53 0.16
C THR A 426 15.87 -19.07 -0.03
N PRO A 427 14.62 -18.82 -0.48
CA PRO A 427 14.16 -17.48 -0.90
C PRO A 427 14.33 -16.36 0.14
N ILE A 428 14.51 -16.74 1.41
CA ILE A 428 14.82 -15.88 2.56
C ILE A 428 16.32 -15.53 2.61
N ARG A 429 17.19 -15.93 1.69
CA ARG A 429 18.64 -15.56 1.72
C ARG A 429 19.18 -15.22 0.34
N HIS A 430 18.29 -14.89 -0.59
CA HIS A 430 18.63 -14.63 -1.98
C HIS A 430 18.17 -13.23 -2.39
N ALA A 431 18.84 -12.69 -3.41
CA ALA A 431 18.30 -11.57 -4.15
C ALA A 431 16.91 -11.95 -4.73
N PRO A 432 16.00 -10.99 -4.95
CA PRO A 432 14.68 -11.28 -5.50
C PRO A 432 14.75 -12.09 -6.80
N ILE A 433 14.01 -13.20 -6.85
CA ILE A 433 14.01 -14.13 -7.98
C ILE A 433 12.81 -13.83 -8.87
N TYR A 434 13.07 -13.32 -10.07
CA TYR A 434 12.05 -13.07 -11.11
C TYR A 434 12.14 -14.06 -12.29
N ALA A 435 13.17 -14.90 -12.32
CA ALA A 435 13.33 -15.91 -13.35
C ALA A 435 14.14 -17.10 -12.85
N TYR A 436 13.88 -18.28 -13.41
CA TYR A 436 14.67 -19.47 -13.18
C TYR A 436 14.55 -20.45 -14.35
N TYR A 437 15.42 -21.45 -14.36
CA TYR A 437 15.49 -22.48 -15.38
C TYR A 437 15.27 -23.85 -14.76
N VAL A 438 14.60 -24.73 -15.51
CA VAL A 438 14.41 -26.15 -15.17
C VAL A 438 14.96 -26.99 -16.30
N LYS A 439 15.90 -27.87 -15.99
CA LYS A 439 16.48 -28.85 -16.90
C LYS A 439 15.98 -30.24 -16.56
N VAL A 440 15.50 -30.95 -17.57
CA VAL A 440 15.15 -32.36 -17.48
C VAL A 440 16.13 -33.15 -18.34
N ARG A 441 16.90 -34.05 -17.73
CA ARG A 441 17.76 -35.00 -18.44
C ARG A 441 17.01 -36.31 -18.65
N LEU A 442 17.08 -36.85 -19.86
CA LEU A 442 16.43 -38.08 -20.31
C LEU A 442 17.49 -39.03 -20.91
N ALA A 443 18.55 -39.31 -20.15
CA ALA A 443 19.66 -40.14 -20.60
C ALA A 443 19.17 -41.54 -20.95
N SER A 444 19.18 -41.85 -22.26
CA SER A 444 18.58 -43.05 -22.82
C SER A 444 19.64 -43.96 -23.43
N ALA A 445 19.71 -45.21 -22.98
CA ALA A 445 20.62 -46.23 -23.49
C ALA A 445 20.17 -46.79 -24.86
N ARG A 446 18.89 -46.57 -25.20
CA ARG A 446 18.35 -46.76 -26.56
C ARG A 446 17.40 -45.62 -26.88
N LEU A 447 17.11 -45.40 -28.16
CA LEU A 447 16.12 -44.40 -28.59
C LEU A 447 14.79 -44.58 -27.83
N GLY A 448 14.38 -43.53 -27.11
CA GLY A 448 13.15 -43.50 -26.32
C GLY A 448 13.17 -44.31 -25.03
N GLY A 449 14.36 -44.67 -24.51
CA GLY A 449 14.53 -45.43 -23.27
C GLY A 449 14.03 -44.67 -22.04
N ALA A 450 14.52 -43.45 -21.82
CA ALA A 450 14.02 -42.53 -20.82
C ALA A 450 13.00 -41.55 -21.43
N ARG A 451 11.83 -41.42 -20.81
CA ARG A 451 10.73 -40.57 -21.28
C ARG A 451 10.15 -39.71 -20.17
N LEU A 452 9.88 -38.44 -20.48
CA LEU A 452 9.07 -37.52 -19.68
C LEU A 452 7.60 -37.65 -20.09
N LYS A 453 6.74 -38.02 -19.15
CA LYS A 453 5.29 -38.16 -19.33
C LYS A 453 4.51 -36.92 -18.93
N SER A 454 4.96 -36.22 -17.89
CA SER A 454 4.39 -34.95 -17.47
C SER A 454 5.41 -34.16 -16.67
N LEU A 455 5.33 -32.84 -16.75
CA LEU A 455 6.10 -31.91 -15.93
C LEU A 455 5.16 -30.81 -15.43
N SER A 456 5.28 -30.44 -14.16
CA SER A 456 4.58 -29.32 -13.54
C SER A 456 5.59 -28.49 -12.77
N MET A 457 5.68 -27.20 -13.11
CA MET A 457 6.50 -26.21 -12.43
C MET A 457 5.53 -25.27 -11.70
N GLU A 458 5.48 -25.35 -10.37
CA GLU A 458 4.64 -24.51 -9.52
C GLU A 458 5.53 -23.51 -8.79
N THR A 459 5.30 -22.22 -8.97
CA THR A 459 6.06 -21.15 -8.30
C THR A 459 5.13 -20.35 -7.42
N ASP A 460 5.35 -20.37 -6.11
CA ASP A 460 4.68 -19.47 -5.18
C ASP A 460 5.35 -18.09 -5.27
N VAL A 461 4.56 -17.03 -5.39
CA VAL A 461 5.05 -15.66 -5.54
C VAL A 461 4.44 -14.74 -4.48
N MET A 462 5.21 -13.73 -4.05
CA MET A 462 4.67 -12.69 -3.17
C MET A 462 3.79 -11.72 -3.97
N CYS A 463 2.66 -11.35 -3.39
CA CYS A 463 1.79 -10.33 -3.95
C CYS A 463 1.14 -9.48 -2.85
N ALA A 464 0.85 -8.23 -3.17
CA ALA A 464 0.09 -7.31 -2.33
C ALA A 464 -1.42 -7.54 -2.56
N PRO A 465 -2.18 -8.06 -1.58
CA PRO A 465 -3.59 -8.41 -1.80
C PRO A 465 -4.48 -7.22 -2.20
N MET A 466 -4.09 -6.00 -1.81
CA MET A 466 -4.82 -4.77 -2.15
C MET A 466 -4.79 -4.40 -3.63
N SER A 467 -3.83 -4.95 -4.40
CA SER A 467 -3.68 -4.72 -5.84
C SER A 467 -4.49 -5.66 -6.72
N LEU A 468 -4.90 -6.81 -6.18
CA LEU A 468 -5.49 -7.86 -6.97
C LEU A 468 -6.93 -7.51 -7.43
N PRO A 469 -7.35 -7.90 -8.65
CA PRO A 469 -8.70 -7.66 -9.14
C PRO A 469 -9.74 -8.39 -8.30
N ARG A 470 -10.59 -7.65 -7.60
CA ARG A 470 -11.51 -8.21 -6.60
C ARG A 470 -12.96 -7.84 -6.87
N LEU A 471 -13.86 -8.75 -6.50
CA LEU A 471 -15.30 -8.54 -6.51
C LEU A 471 -15.73 -7.74 -5.26
N ARG A 472 -16.81 -6.99 -5.41
CA ARG A 472 -17.56 -6.32 -4.34
C ARG A 472 -18.96 -6.90 -4.27
N LEU A 473 -19.64 -6.72 -3.14
CA LEU A 473 -21.06 -7.09 -3.02
C LEU A 473 -21.89 -6.46 -4.15
N GLY A 474 -22.76 -7.27 -4.77
CA GLY A 474 -23.60 -6.86 -5.89
C GLY A 474 -22.97 -7.13 -7.26
N GLY A 475 -23.35 -6.32 -8.25
CA GLY A 475 -22.90 -6.47 -9.63
C GLY A 475 -21.50 -5.93 -9.85
N ASN A 476 -20.64 -6.73 -10.48
CA ASN A 476 -19.27 -6.38 -10.84
C ASN A 476 -19.10 -6.43 -12.35
N ARG A 477 -18.44 -5.42 -12.91
CA ARG A 477 -18.04 -5.41 -14.33
C ARG A 477 -16.60 -5.89 -14.43
N VAL A 478 -16.37 -6.97 -15.15
CA VAL A 478 -15.05 -7.57 -15.34
C VAL A 478 -14.65 -7.39 -16.81
N GLU A 479 -13.44 -6.88 -17.02
CA GLU A 479 -12.84 -6.73 -18.35
C GLU A 479 -11.57 -7.57 -18.45
N TYR A 480 -11.48 -8.35 -19.52
CA TYR A 480 -10.27 -8.99 -19.97
C TYR A 480 -9.66 -8.20 -21.14
N SER A 481 -8.33 -8.13 -21.17
CA SER A 481 -7.58 -7.66 -22.35
C SER A 481 -6.21 -8.33 -22.47
N ASP A 482 -5.70 -8.50 -23.68
CA ASP A 482 -4.33 -8.96 -23.94
C ASP A 482 -3.66 -8.20 -25.11
N GLU A 483 -2.35 -8.36 -25.24
CA GLU A 483 -1.51 -7.75 -26.29
C GLU A 483 -1.11 -8.75 -27.38
N THR A 484 -1.75 -9.91 -27.42
CA THR A 484 -1.40 -11.00 -28.35
C THR A 484 -1.80 -10.65 -29.79
N GLU A 485 -0.93 -10.98 -30.73
CA GLU A 485 -1.23 -11.02 -32.16
C GLU A 485 -1.66 -12.44 -32.56
N GLY A 486 -2.68 -12.56 -33.41
CA GLY A 486 -3.16 -13.87 -33.87
C GLY A 486 -4.15 -14.57 -32.91
N PRO A 487 -4.44 -15.87 -33.08
CA PRO A 487 -5.46 -16.55 -32.29
C PRO A 487 -5.04 -16.70 -30.81
N ARG A 488 -6.02 -16.64 -29.92
CA ARG A 488 -5.85 -16.84 -28.47
C ARG A 488 -7.01 -17.66 -27.92
N GLU A 489 -6.76 -18.36 -26.83
CA GLU A 489 -7.81 -18.96 -26.03
C GLU A 489 -7.37 -18.97 -24.56
N VAL A 490 -8.11 -18.25 -23.73
CA VAL A 490 -7.80 -18.07 -22.31
C VAL A 490 -9.03 -18.42 -21.49
N SER A 491 -8.85 -19.27 -20.49
CA SER A 491 -9.86 -19.52 -19.47
C SER A 491 -9.62 -18.61 -18.27
N ILE A 492 -10.66 -17.89 -17.86
CA ILE A 492 -10.69 -17.07 -16.64
C ILE A 492 -11.64 -17.72 -15.66
N CYS A 493 -11.19 -17.97 -14.43
CA CYS A 493 -12.00 -18.58 -13.38
C CYS A 493 -11.88 -17.78 -12.08
N TYR A 494 -12.99 -17.20 -11.63
CA TYR A 494 -13.15 -16.60 -10.31
C TYR A 494 -13.74 -17.61 -9.33
N ARG A 495 -13.15 -17.73 -8.15
CA ARG A 495 -13.68 -18.48 -7.01
C ARG A 495 -13.72 -17.58 -5.79
N TRP A 496 -14.89 -17.49 -5.15
CA TRP A 496 -15.11 -16.68 -3.96
C TRP A 496 -16.04 -17.40 -2.99
N GLN A 497 -16.15 -16.86 -1.78
CA GLN A 497 -17.04 -17.36 -0.74
C GLN A 497 -17.94 -16.24 -0.23
N GLU A 498 -19.22 -16.58 -0.06
CA GLU A 498 -20.27 -15.68 0.41
C GLU A 498 -20.68 -16.08 1.82
N THR A 499 -20.85 -15.08 2.69
CA THR A 499 -21.38 -15.26 4.04
C THR A 499 -22.75 -14.61 4.16
N LYS A 500 -23.59 -15.13 5.06
CA LYS A 500 -24.86 -14.52 5.47
C LYS A 500 -24.78 -13.83 6.84
N LYS A 501 -23.56 -13.56 7.32
CA LYS A 501 -23.32 -12.86 8.59
C LYS A 501 -24.14 -11.56 8.63
N PRO A 502 -24.97 -11.33 9.66
CA PRO A 502 -25.62 -10.04 9.86
C PRO A 502 -24.57 -8.92 10.01
N VAL A 503 -24.78 -7.84 9.28
CA VAL A 503 -23.95 -6.62 9.37
C VAL A 503 -24.69 -5.56 10.15
N SER A 504 -23.95 -4.75 10.92
CA SER A 504 -24.52 -3.59 11.59
C SER A 504 -25.20 -2.67 10.57
N PRO A 505 -26.36 -2.08 10.92
CA PRO A 505 -27.00 -1.10 10.05
C PRO A 505 -26.09 0.12 9.86
N ALA A 506 -26.30 0.85 8.76
CA ALA A 506 -25.69 2.15 8.59
C ALA A 506 -26.26 3.13 9.65
N THR A 507 -25.46 4.14 10.01
CA THR A 507 -25.92 5.22 10.88
C THR A 507 -26.87 6.14 10.10
N GLU A 508 -28.18 5.87 10.11
CA GLU A 508 -29.15 6.56 9.25
C GLU A 508 -29.38 8.05 9.63
N THR A 509 -29.26 8.39 10.90
CA THR A 509 -29.53 9.74 11.41
C THR A 509 -28.40 10.23 12.33
N PRO A 510 -27.30 10.78 11.76
CA PRO A 510 -26.34 11.54 12.54
C PRO A 510 -27.00 12.71 13.31
N ILE A 511 -26.35 13.27 14.31
CA ILE A 511 -26.93 14.29 15.21
C ILE A 511 -26.41 15.69 14.86
N SER A 512 -25.11 15.85 14.75
CA SER A 512 -24.46 17.14 14.53
C SER A 512 -23.22 16.98 13.64
N PRO A 513 -22.91 17.94 12.76
CA PRO A 513 -23.80 19.01 12.30
C PRO A 513 -25.02 18.41 11.57
N ALA A 514 -26.22 18.96 11.79
CA ALA A 514 -27.40 18.53 11.05
C ALA A 514 -27.26 18.79 9.54
N SER A 515 -27.95 18.01 8.70
CA SER A 515 -27.94 18.24 7.26
C SER A 515 -28.37 19.68 6.93
N ASP A 516 -27.58 20.32 6.08
CA ASP A 516 -27.72 21.69 5.59
C ASP A 516 -27.63 22.77 6.69
N ALA A 517 -27.13 22.42 7.88
CA ALA A 517 -26.94 23.37 8.96
C ALA A 517 -25.83 24.39 8.65
N THR A 518 -25.97 25.59 9.23
CA THR A 518 -24.90 26.58 9.33
C THR A 518 -24.38 26.62 10.77
N VAL A 519 -23.13 26.23 10.97
CA VAL A 519 -22.49 26.14 12.28
C VAL A 519 -21.77 27.46 12.60
N ARG A 520 -22.23 28.16 13.64
CA ARG A 520 -21.66 29.45 14.11
C ARG A 520 -20.81 29.31 15.38
N ARG A 521 -20.05 28.22 15.47
CA ARG A 521 -19.18 27.90 16.61
C ARG A 521 -17.74 27.75 16.12
N THR A 522 -16.77 28.14 16.95
CA THR A 522 -15.35 28.03 16.61
C THR A 522 -14.92 26.59 16.37
N THR A 523 -15.53 25.63 17.05
CA THR A 523 -15.36 24.19 16.81
C THR A 523 -16.62 23.57 16.23
N VAL A 524 -16.44 22.53 15.41
CA VAL A 524 -17.53 21.74 14.83
C VAL A 524 -17.52 20.38 15.50
N ASP A 525 -18.63 20.03 16.14
CA ASP A 525 -18.82 18.74 16.81
C ASP A 525 -19.58 17.78 15.90
N PHE A 526 -18.94 16.67 15.58
CA PHE A 526 -19.52 15.57 14.81
C PHE A 526 -20.06 14.51 15.75
N ALA A 527 -21.37 14.34 15.85
CA ALA A 527 -21.99 13.40 16.78
C ALA A 527 -23.05 12.55 16.10
N TRP A 528 -23.23 11.31 16.56
CA TRP A 528 -24.25 10.38 16.07
C TRP A 528 -24.71 9.41 17.19
N PRO A 529 -25.84 8.69 16.99
CA PRO A 529 -26.29 7.71 17.98
C PRO A 529 -25.30 6.56 18.12
N ALA A 530 -24.99 6.17 19.36
CA ALA A 530 -24.15 5.00 19.62
C ALA A 530 -24.86 3.72 19.12
N THR A 531 -24.15 2.92 18.33
CA THR A 531 -24.63 1.61 17.86
C THR A 531 -24.25 0.52 18.86
N PRO A 532 -25.22 -0.29 19.34
CA PRO A 532 -24.93 -1.41 20.23
C PRO A 532 -23.91 -2.39 19.62
N GLY A 533 -22.86 -2.73 20.36
CA GLY A 533 -21.81 -3.64 19.90
C GLY A 533 -20.74 -3.02 18.98
N ALA A 534 -20.80 -1.71 18.73
CA ALA A 534 -19.76 -0.97 18.01
C ALA A 534 -18.39 -1.12 18.69
N GLN A 535 -17.36 -1.40 17.90
CA GLN A 535 -15.97 -1.34 18.37
C GLN A 535 -15.34 0.01 18.05
N GLN A 536 -15.60 0.51 16.85
CA GLN A 536 -15.05 1.77 16.34
C GLN A 536 -16.02 2.40 15.34
N TYR A 537 -15.86 3.70 15.14
CA TYR A 537 -16.49 4.46 14.07
C TYR A 537 -15.42 5.04 13.16
N HIS A 538 -15.72 5.14 11.87
CA HIS A 538 -14.92 5.87 10.90
C HIS A 538 -15.67 7.13 10.51
N VAL A 539 -15.09 8.29 10.83
CA VAL A 539 -15.64 9.60 10.47
C VAL A 539 -14.87 10.16 9.29
N GLN A 540 -15.59 10.69 8.31
CA GLN A 540 -15.02 11.40 7.17
C GLN A 540 -15.68 12.75 6.97
N VAL A 541 -14.88 13.80 6.81
CA VAL A 541 -15.30 15.11 6.33
C VAL A 541 -14.55 15.44 5.04
N SER A 542 -15.24 16.01 4.07
CA SER A 542 -14.75 16.34 2.74
C SER A 542 -15.27 17.73 2.30
N ARG A 543 -14.62 18.32 1.30
CA ARG A 543 -15.15 19.44 0.52
C ARG A 543 -15.90 18.97 -0.74
N TYR A 544 -15.94 17.67 -0.98
CA TYR A 544 -16.52 17.07 -2.18
C TYR A 544 -17.72 16.18 -1.80
N ALA A 545 -18.84 16.36 -2.51
CA ALA A 545 -20.07 15.60 -2.25
C ALA A 545 -19.91 14.09 -2.48
N ASP A 546 -18.99 13.69 -3.35
CA ASP A 546 -18.63 12.30 -3.64
C ASP A 546 -17.68 11.68 -2.59
N MET A 547 -17.21 12.47 -1.62
CA MET A 547 -16.25 12.08 -0.59
C MET A 547 -14.91 11.55 -1.15
N ARG A 548 -14.49 11.97 -2.35
CA ARG A 548 -13.28 11.44 -3.03
C ARG A 548 -11.96 11.77 -2.32
N LEU A 549 -11.94 12.82 -1.52
CA LEU A 549 -10.79 13.27 -0.74
C LEU A 549 -11.23 13.72 0.65
N PRO A 550 -10.47 13.42 1.71
CA PRO A 550 -10.72 14.01 3.01
C PRO A 550 -10.36 15.50 2.98
N TYR A 551 -11.07 16.32 3.75
CA TYR A 551 -10.77 17.73 3.91
C TYR A 551 -9.45 17.94 4.65
N ARG A 552 -9.24 17.17 5.74
CA ARG A 552 -8.02 17.17 6.58
C ARG A 552 -7.81 15.78 7.19
N PRO A 553 -6.57 15.35 7.46
CA PRO A 553 -6.28 14.09 8.16
C PRO A 553 -7.07 13.89 9.46
N ILE A 554 -7.20 14.93 10.29
CA ILE A 554 -7.95 14.87 11.56
C ILE A 554 -9.46 14.64 11.40
N PHE A 555 -9.97 14.70 10.18
CA PHE A 555 -11.35 14.38 9.82
C PHE A 555 -11.48 13.15 8.92
N ASN A 556 -10.48 12.26 8.93
CA ASN A 556 -10.56 10.92 8.34
C ASN A 556 -9.96 9.91 9.32
N VAL A 557 -10.74 9.56 10.35
CA VAL A 557 -10.21 8.91 11.55
C VAL A 557 -11.07 7.74 12.03
N TYR A 558 -10.42 6.77 12.69
CA TYR A 558 -11.11 5.74 13.47
C TYR A 558 -11.07 6.11 14.96
N ILE A 559 -12.24 6.14 15.59
CA ILE A 559 -12.42 6.49 17.00
C ILE A 559 -13.38 5.50 17.67
N LYS A 560 -13.44 5.47 19.00
CA LYS A 560 -14.34 4.56 19.73
C LYS A 560 -15.66 5.23 20.11
N GLU A 561 -15.59 6.52 20.33
CA GLU A 561 -16.67 7.37 20.79
C GLU A 561 -17.64 7.66 19.65
N ALA A 562 -18.93 7.81 19.97
CA ALA A 562 -19.96 8.19 18.99
C ALA A 562 -19.99 9.71 18.71
N GLN A 563 -18.85 10.37 18.93
CA GLN A 563 -18.63 11.79 18.71
C GLN A 563 -17.16 12.06 18.39
N HIS A 564 -16.90 13.10 17.60
CA HIS A 564 -15.58 13.60 17.27
C HIS A 564 -15.55 15.11 17.33
N LEU A 565 -14.66 15.63 18.16
CA LEU A 565 -14.38 17.05 18.29
C LEU A 565 -12.90 17.29 17.97
N ALA A 566 -12.63 18.16 17.00
CA ALA A 566 -11.26 18.56 16.70
C ALA A 566 -10.64 19.27 17.92
N PRO A 567 -9.34 19.04 18.20
CA PRO A 567 -8.66 19.61 19.37
C PRO A 567 -8.49 21.13 19.28
N THR A 568 -8.59 21.70 18.09
CA THR A 568 -8.46 23.13 17.81
C THR A 568 -9.67 23.64 17.02
N GLY A 569 -10.00 24.93 17.21
CA GLY A 569 -11.07 25.60 16.48
C GLY A 569 -10.58 26.42 15.28
N GLY A 570 -11.50 26.97 14.49
CA GLY A 570 -11.19 27.82 13.34
C GLY A 570 -10.69 27.04 12.12
N LEU A 571 -11.10 25.78 11.99
CA LEU A 571 -10.61 24.85 10.96
C LEU A 571 -11.44 24.87 9.67
N PHE A 572 -12.45 25.74 9.57
CA PHE A 572 -13.41 25.78 8.47
C PHE A 572 -13.54 27.21 7.93
N ASN A 573 -14.03 27.34 6.70
CA ASN A 573 -14.23 28.62 6.01
C ASN A 573 -15.72 28.88 5.74
N PRO A 574 -16.17 30.15 5.78
CA PRO A 574 -17.59 30.49 5.68
C PRO A 574 -18.21 30.29 4.29
N ASP A 575 -17.36 30.26 3.27
CA ASP A 575 -17.77 30.26 1.86
C ASP A 575 -17.75 28.84 1.26
N THR A 576 -17.63 27.82 2.10
CA THR A 576 -17.30 26.45 1.69
C THR A 576 -18.38 25.48 2.13
N ASP A 577 -18.83 24.64 1.20
CA ASP A 577 -19.68 23.48 1.50
C ASP A 577 -18.81 22.31 1.99
N TYR A 578 -19.15 21.79 3.16
CA TYR A 578 -18.52 20.62 3.74
C TYR A 578 -19.50 19.45 3.77
N TYR A 579 -18.99 18.27 3.50
CA TYR A 579 -19.73 17.02 3.43
C TYR A 579 -19.16 16.05 4.44
N TRP A 580 -20.00 15.32 5.15
CA TRP A 580 -19.53 14.35 6.12
C TRP A 580 -20.38 13.09 6.16
N ARG A 581 -19.75 12.00 6.60
CA ARG A 581 -20.38 10.70 6.79
C ARG A 581 -19.69 9.92 7.90
N VAL A 582 -20.41 8.93 8.43
CA VAL A 582 -19.89 8.01 9.45
C VAL A 582 -20.31 6.57 9.14
N ARG A 583 -19.46 5.61 9.50
CA ARG A 583 -19.81 4.17 9.53
C ARG A 583 -19.28 3.52 10.80
N VAL A 584 -19.83 2.37 11.14
CA VAL A 584 -19.50 1.63 12.36
C VAL A 584 -18.83 0.30 12.04
N MET A 585 -17.82 -0.07 12.80
CA MET A 585 -17.23 -1.42 12.81
C MET A 585 -17.84 -2.22 13.97
N ASP A 586 -18.30 -3.42 13.68
CA ASP A 586 -18.77 -4.36 14.71
C ASP A 586 -17.63 -5.14 15.38
N ARG A 587 -17.97 -5.98 16.37
CA ARG A 587 -17.00 -6.83 17.10
C ARG A 587 -16.25 -7.84 16.26
N ASP A 588 -16.80 -8.20 15.10
CA ASP A 588 -16.21 -9.18 14.20
C ASP A 588 -15.29 -8.49 13.17
N GLY A 589 -15.17 -7.16 13.22
CA GLY A 589 -14.29 -6.38 12.34
C GLY A 589 -14.92 -6.01 11.00
N VAL A 590 -16.25 -6.07 10.88
CA VAL A 590 -16.97 -5.68 9.66
C VAL A 590 -17.49 -4.26 9.79
N TRP A 591 -17.16 -3.42 8.81
CA TRP A 591 -17.71 -2.09 8.63
C TRP A 591 -19.11 -2.15 8.02
N SER A 592 -20.04 -1.39 8.59
CA SER A 592 -21.34 -1.12 7.96
C SER A 592 -21.18 -0.29 6.68
N ARG A 593 -22.27 -0.17 5.92
CA ARG A 593 -22.37 0.86 4.89
C ARG A 593 -22.22 2.24 5.54
N TRP A 594 -21.66 3.18 4.78
CA TRP A 594 -21.65 4.58 5.16
C TRP A 594 -23.06 5.11 5.41
N SER A 595 -23.19 6.03 6.37
CA SER A 595 -24.36 6.89 6.50
C SER A 595 -24.62 7.66 5.20
N ARG A 596 -25.81 8.25 5.09
CA ARG A 596 -26.03 9.31 4.10
C ARG A 596 -24.97 10.39 4.27
N VAL A 597 -24.53 10.97 3.15
CA VAL A 597 -23.62 12.11 3.16
C VAL A 597 -24.42 13.35 3.54
N TRP A 598 -24.03 14.00 4.62
CA TRP A 598 -24.67 15.22 5.11
C TRP A 598 -23.83 16.43 4.74
N ARG A 599 -24.48 17.50 4.30
CA ARG A 599 -23.82 18.78 4.00
C ARG A 599 -23.94 19.71 5.20
N PHE A 600 -22.96 20.56 5.44
CA PHE A 600 -23.08 21.71 6.34
C PHE A 600 -22.20 22.87 5.85
N ARG A 601 -22.49 24.07 6.36
CA ARG A 601 -21.62 25.25 6.23
C ARG A 601 -21.14 25.67 7.61
N TRP A 602 -19.98 26.29 7.64
CA TRP A 602 -19.49 26.98 8.82
C TRP A 602 -19.68 28.49 8.62
N GLU A 603 -19.80 29.28 9.69
CA GLU A 603 -19.78 30.73 9.60
C GLU A 603 -19.12 31.30 10.86
N GLY A 604 -18.00 32.00 10.67
CA GLY A 604 -17.23 32.57 11.76
C GLY A 604 -16.03 33.37 11.25
N PRO A 605 -15.31 34.06 12.16
CA PRO A 605 -14.17 34.90 11.78
C PRO A 605 -12.99 34.03 11.33
N LEU A 606 -12.31 34.46 10.27
CA LEU A 606 -11.05 33.88 9.82
C LEU A 606 -9.84 34.59 10.44
N PRO A 607 -8.64 33.97 10.41
CA PRO A 607 -7.42 34.60 10.89
C PRO A 607 -7.18 35.98 10.24
N PRO A 608 -6.68 36.96 11.01
CA PRO A 608 -6.41 38.30 10.49
C PRO A 608 -5.37 38.27 9.36
N VAL A 609 -5.47 39.23 8.45
CA VAL A 609 -4.59 39.38 7.29
C VAL A 609 -3.67 40.59 7.45
N ASN A 610 -2.65 40.70 6.59
CA ASN A 610 -1.71 41.83 6.57
C ASN A 610 -1.03 42.12 7.92
N VAL A 611 -0.71 41.06 8.67
CA VAL A 611 0.01 41.16 9.94
C VAL A 611 1.42 41.67 9.68
N ARG A 612 1.78 42.84 10.24
CA ARG A 612 3.10 43.45 10.06
C ARG A 612 3.61 44.11 11.34
N PRO A 613 4.91 44.02 11.64
CA PRO A 613 5.54 44.82 12.67
C PRO A 613 5.95 46.21 12.14
N GLU A 614 5.96 47.20 13.01
CA GLU A 614 6.50 48.54 12.80
C GLU A 614 7.33 48.94 14.02
N VAL A 615 8.61 49.24 13.79
CA VAL A 615 9.54 49.55 14.89
C VAL A 615 9.47 51.04 15.20
N GLU A 616 9.04 51.38 16.41
CA GLU A 616 8.92 52.75 16.92
C GLU A 616 9.93 52.93 18.07
N GLY A 617 11.17 53.30 17.74
CA GLY A 617 12.26 53.46 18.72
C GLY A 617 12.66 52.13 19.38
N ARG A 618 12.29 51.94 20.64
CA ARG A 618 12.48 50.67 21.40
C ARG A 618 11.20 49.82 21.49
N ALA A 619 10.10 50.26 20.89
CA ALA A 619 8.83 49.55 20.85
C ALA A 619 8.57 48.92 19.48
N VAL A 620 7.71 47.89 19.44
CA VAL A 620 7.29 47.22 18.19
C VAL A 620 5.78 47.24 18.14
N ARG A 621 5.21 48.09 17.29
CA ARG A 621 3.78 48.08 17.01
C ARG A 621 3.44 47.00 16.01
N LEU A 622 2.50 46.13 16.36
CA LEU A 622 1.91 45.17 15.46
C LEU A 622 0.65 45.76 14.83
N TRP A 623 0.51 45.61 13.52
CA TRP A 623 -0.68 45.98 12.75
C TRP A 623 -1.25 44.75 12.08
N TRP A 624 -2.58 44.69 11.92
CA TRP A 624 -3.27 43.67 11.15
C TRP A 624 -4.59 44.20 10.60
N GLN A 625 -5.29 43.40 9.81
CA GLN A 625 -6.62 43.71 9.29
C GLN A 625 -7.57 42.53 9.56
N PRO A 626 -8.87 42.80 9.82
CA PRO A 626 -9.87 41.75 9.83
C PRO A 626 -9.89 41.04 8.47
N ASN A 627 -10.13 39.74 8.49
CA ASN A 627 -10.32 39.01 7.25
C ASN A 627 -11.67 39.39 6.62
N GLU A 628 -11.68 39.72 5.33
CA GLU A 628 -12.90 40.09 4.61
C GLU A 628 -13.80 38.89 4.32
N ARG A 629 -13.25 37.66 4.29
CA ARG A 629 -13.96 36.41 4.04
C ARG A 629 -14.63 35.85 5.30
N GLY A 630 -15.43 36.67 5.99
CA GLY A 630 -16.17 36.26 7.17
C GLY A 630 -16.59 37.42 8.05
N PRO A 631 -17.40 37.15 9.10
CA PRO A 631 -17.75 38.17 10.07
C PRO A 631 -16.50 38.71 10.79
N ARG A 632 -16.50 40.01 11.08
CA ARG A 632 -15.44 40.66 11.85
C ARG A 632 -15.31 39.97 13.23
N PRO A 633 -14.10 39.59 13.68
CA PRO A 633 -13.91 39.03 15.01
C PRO A 633 -14.25 40.06 16.09
N VAL A 634 -14.80 39.59 17.20
CA VAL A 634 -15.16 40.43 18.36
C VAL A 634 -13.93 40.89 19.15
N ALA A 635 -12.83 40.16 19.08
CA ALA A 635 -11.55 40.51 19.70
C ALA A 635 -10.41 39.71 19.04
N TYR A 636 -9.17 40.17 19.24
CA TYR A 636 -7.93 39.50 18.88
C TYR A 636 -7.17 39.13 20.14
N ASP A 637 -6.67 37.91 20.19
CA ASP A 637 -5.73 37.47 21.20
C ASP A 637 -4.33 37.51 20.60
N VAL A 638 -3.44 38.28 21.24
CA VAL A 638 -2.05 38.44 20.81
C VAL A 638 -1.15 37.63 21.72
N TYR A 639 -0.28 36.84 21.09
CA TYR A 639 0.67 35.97 21.77
C TYR A 639 2.08 36.32 21.28
N GLY A 640 3.07 36.18 22.15
CA GLY A 640 4.46 36.50 21.86
C GLY A 640 5.38 35.54 22.59
N SER A 641 6.27 34.90 21.85
CA SER A 641 7.30 34.03 22.38
C SER A 641 8.58 34.17 21.58
N ASP A 642 9.72 33.95 22.22
CA ASP A 642 11.02 33.76 21.58
C ASP A 642 11.25 32.30 21.15
N GLU A 643 10.31 31.41 21.49
CA GLU A 643 10.25 30.03 21.00
C GLU A 643 9.89 30.01 19.50
N ARG A 644 10.74 29.34 18.72
CA ARG A 644 10.50 29.16 17.29
C ARG A 644 9.29 28.22 17.07
N GLY A 645 8.28 28.69 16.34
CA GLY A 645 7.08 27.88 16.04
C GLY A 645 6.15 27.67 17.23
N PHE A 646 6.16 28.59 18.20
CA PHE A 646 5.46 28.43 19.46
C PHE A 646 3.95 28.22 19.34
N SER A 647 3.39 27.47 20.29
CA SER A 647 1.94 27.34 20.45
C SER A 647 1.35 28.44 21.30
N VAL A 648 0.12 28.83 20.99
CA VAL A 648 -0.62 29.80 21.81
C VAL A 648 -1.01 29.17 23.15
N HIS A 649 -0.49 29.73 24.24
CA HIS A 649 -0.72 29.24 25.60
C HIS A 649 -1.12 30.40 26.52
N ARG A 650 -2.37 30.35 27.00
CA ARG A 650 -2.88 31.27 28.03
C ARG A 650 -2.42 30.92 29.44
N GLU A 651 -1.96 29.70 29.62
CA GLU A 651 -1.52 29.13 30.88
C GLU A 651 -0.11 28.56 30.70
N ALA A 652 0.54 28.20 31.81
CA ALA A 652 1.86 27.58 31.77
C ALA A 652 1.79 26.24 31.00
N TYR A 653 2.80 25.95 30.19
CA TYR A 653 2.81 24.78 29.31
C TYR A 653 4.15 24.07 29.33
N ARG A 654 4.22 22.86 28.78
CA ARG A 654 5.47 22.16 28.54
C ARG A 654 5.84 22.28 27.07
N TYR A 655 7.07 22.68 26.81
CA TYR A 655 7.60 22.74 25.46
C TYR A 655 8.14 21.36 25.07
N PHE A 656 7.68 20.84 23.93
CA PHE A 656 8.17 19.60 23.36
C PHE A 656 9.10 19.92 22.18
N PHE A 657 10.37 19.51 22.29
CA PHE A 657 11.35 19.62 21.23
C PHE A 657 11.99 18.26 20.99
N ASN A 658 12.24 17.88 19.74
CA ASN A 658 12.90 16.61 19.42
C ASN A 658 14.32 16.61 20.01
N PRO A 659 14.61 15.75 20.99
CA PRO A 659 15.85 15.84 21.75
C PRO A 659 16.98 14.99 21.12
N SER A 660 16.85 14.61 19.86
CA SER A 660 17.77 13.69 19.15
C SER A 660 19.23 14.17 19.16
N HIS A 661 19.47 15.47 19.26
CA HIS A 661 20.81 16.07 19.28
C HIS A 661 21.27 16.60 20.65
N LEU A 662 20.43 16.50 21.68
CA LEU A 662 20.70 17.08 23.01
C LEU A 662 21.19 16.02 24.02
N ARG A 663 22.09 16.40 24.91
CA ARG A 663 22.52 15.56 26.05
C ARG A 663 21.36 15.46 27.07
N PRO A 664 21.24 14.36 27.86
CA PRO A 664 20.14 14.17 28.81
C PRO A 664 19.86 15.36 29.74
N GLU A 665 20.92 16.03 30.20
CA GLU A 665 20.83 17.21 31.09
C GLU A 665 20.23 18.45 30.39
N GLU A 666 20.39 18.57 29.07
CA GLU A 666 19.81 19.63 28.23
C GLU A 666 18.33 19.35 27.92
N LYS A 667 17.92 18.06 27.92
CA LYS A 667 16.53 17.64 27.72
C LYS A 667 15.65 18.02 28.91
N ASP A 668 16.13 17.75 30.12
CA ASP A 668 15.39 18.07 31.36
C ASP A 668 15.27 19.59 31.58
N ALA A 669 16.26 20.38 31.16
CA ALA A 669 16.21 21.84 31.21
C ALA A 669 15.24 22.46 30.18
N MET A 670 15.05 21.83 29.00
CA MET A 670 14.17 22.35 27.94
C MET A 670 12.70 21.91 28.06
N MET A 671 12.43 20.78 28.72
CA MET A 671 11.09 20.21 28.95
C MET A 671 10.38 20.75 30.21
N GLY A 672 10.97 21.77 30.86
CA GLY A 672 10.41 22.43 32.03
C GLY A 672 9.15 23.25 31.71
N PRO A 673 8.35 23.61 32.73
CA PRO A 673 7.18 24.47 32.56
C PRO A 673 7.59 25.85 32.06
N ARG A 674 7.04 26.26 30.92
CA ARG A 674 7.13 27.59 30.33
C ARG A 674 5.99 28.46 30.84
N ALA A 675 6.26 29.77 30.99
CA ALA A 675 5.22 30.74 31.30
C ALA A 675 4.20 30.85 30.14
N PRO A 676 2.96 31.29 30.40
CA PRO A 676 2.04 31.67 29.35
C PRO A 676 2.69 32.66 28.38
N ASN A 677 2.38 32.55 27.09
CA ASN A 677 2.83 33.50 26.06
C ASN A 677 1.70 34.39 25.56
N PHE A 678 0.58 34.43 26.30
CA PHE A 678 -0.50 35.39 26.09
C PHE A 678 -0.06 36.79 26.51
N VAL A 679 -0.07 37.73 25.56
CA VAL A 679 0.34 39.11 25.77
C VAL A 679 -0.86 39.98 26.15
N ALA A 680 -1.89 39.98 25.30
CA ALA A 680 -3.09 40.80 25.51
C ALA A 680 -4.28 40.31 24.68
N ARG A 681 -5.48 40.79 25.05
CA ARG A 681 -6.68 40.74 24.23
C ARG A 681 -7.08 42.17 23.87
N THR A 682 -7.36 42.44 22.59
CA THR A 682 -7.77 43.78 22.11
C THR A 682 -8.90 43.68 21.08
N THR A 683 -9.73 44.71 20.96
CA THR A 683 -10.71 44.87 19.86
C THR A 683 -10.15 45.64 18.67
N ASP A 684 -8.98 46.27 18.86
CA ASP A 684 -8.31 47.09 17.86
C ASP A 684 -7.55 46.22 16.86
N THR A 685 -7.17 46.82 15.73
CA THR A 685 -6.39 46.19 14.67
C THR A 685 -4.90 46.55 14.75
N SER A 686 -4.46 46.98 15.94
CA SER A 686 -3.07 47.28 16.25
C SER A 686 -2.79 47.11 17.75
N MET A 687 -1.55 46.80 18.09
CA MET A 687 -1.06 46.75 19.48
C MET A 687 0.39 47.26 19.53
N LEU A 688 0.70 48.13 20.49
CA LEU A 688 2.06 48.63 20.74
C LEU A 688 2.86 47.68 21.65
#